data_AF-A0A539EJ59-F1
#
_entry.id   AF-A0A539EJ59-F1
#
_cell.length_a   1.000
_cell.length_b   1.000
_cell.length_c   1.000
_cell.angle_alpha   90.00
_cell.angle_beta   90.00
_cell.angle_gamma   90.00
#
_symmetry.space_group_name_H-M   'P 1'
#
loop_
_entity.id
_entity.type
_entity.pdbx_description
1 polymer ?
#
loop_
_entity_poly.entity_id
_entity_poly.type
_entity_poly.pdbx_seq_one_letter_code
_entity_poly.pdbx_strand_id
1 'polypeptide(L)'
;MPLAELLASQFENSAYHVTRLSTRHVAETMNRLVAKAEKRFGLRRSVMAAKMLFMSHETYTPAQGGSSAAEVEALKSTFGADTPKVVVTNTKGFTGHSMGASLEDVIAIRAMNAGKLPPIANYKEPDPNLAGITLSKGGAYDCEYALRLGAGFGSQIAMTLMRRLWKEGAASRVNEPQNQAWLKAVSGHAAPELEVVHNTLRLKDAGAPTRATEGADEEGAPAPKPVIPVAVAAAAPAPVAVSRGNLDEATVTKEIVALVTQKTGYPAEMLELDLDMEADLGIDTVKQAELIGMIRDNYNIAKSENLSLKDYPTLRHVVKFVLTGGGSTPSAAPAASVAPHSAVPMSTAPVPAPVAAPAPVAGAPSGSRDEATVTKEVVALVTEKTGYPAEMLELDLDMEADLGIDTVKQAELIGMLRDKYDIAKSENLSLKDYPTLRHVIKFVLAGGSTPSAAPAASVAHHPGSVTTVTEDEAPRPQAAPVADERFSTWALEAYDRPAPAGTPKFDKARPVLVLSADPELAKPFVDAVAAAGGEAVAVKSDWPALEKAEAVLRKALKERPCGGLIDVTSLTDFAANAETQAPAEFDKAYRRGPRSLFLAAKTLAKELAAPGAFCVVVTKAGGDHGCTSTVAFSPAAGSMTGLAKALAREIPTLTVRAVDFDPTAEPAYMAQAALAETVSADPRLEVGWQN
;
A
#
# COMPACT_ATOMS: atom_id res chain seq x y z
N MET A 1 -15.76 -32.10 10.43
CA MET A 1 -14.99 -32.26 9.16
C MET A 1 -14.60 -30.88 8.62
N PRO A 2 -13.36 -30.65 8.15
CA PRO A 2 -12.97 -29.38 7.54
C PRO A 2 -13.71 -29.12 6.22
N LEU A 3 -13.79 -27.87 5.76
CA LEU A 3 -14.41 -27.52 4.48
C LEU A 3 -13.51 -27.90 3.29
N ALA A 4 -12.21 -27.67 3.45
CA ALA A 4 -11.17 -27.96 2.48
C ALA A 4 -9.85 -28.26 3.21
N GLU A 5 -8.91 -28.82 2.47
CA GLU A 5 -7.54 -29.09 2.88
C GLU A 5 -6.59 -28.24 2.02
N LEU A 6 -5.67 -27.52 2.65
CA LEU A 6 -4.59 -26.83 1.95
C LEU A 6 -3.51 -27.84 1.59
N LEU A 7 -3.39 -28.17 0.29
CA LEU A 7 -2.40 -29.13 -0.20
C LEU A 7 -1.00 -28.50 -0.26
N ALA A 8 -0.93 -27.27 -0.78
CA ALA A 8 0.32 -26.53 -0.89
C ALA A 8 0.06 -25.02 -0.84
N SER A 9 1.06 -24.29 -0.36
CA SER A 9 1.17 -22.84 -0.51
C SER A 9 2.59 -22.50 -0.94
N GLN A 10 2.71 -21.39 -1.66
CA GLN A 10 3.96 -20.84 -2.18
C GLN A 10 3.90 -19.32 -2.10
N PHE A 11 4.91 -18.71 -1.48
CA PHE A 11 5.05 -17.27 -1.38
C PHE A 11 6.42 -16.90 -1.95
N GLU A 12 6.45 -16.03 -2.93
CA GLU A 12 7.69 -15.61 -3.59
C GLU A 12 7.62 -14.13 -3.93
N ASN A 13 8.77 -13.50 -4.09
CA ASN A 13 8.88 -12.16 -4.61
C ASN A 13 9.94 -12.18 -5.71
N SER A 14 9.57 -11.73 -6.90
CA SER A 14 10.48 -11.70 -8.05
C SER A 14 11.38 -10.45 -8.08
N ALA A 15 11.03 -9.42 -7.29
CA ALA A 15 11.57 -8.06 -7.37
C ALA A 15 11.60 -7.47 -8.80
N TYR A 16 10.79 -8.03 -9.72
CA TYR A 16 10.88 -7.74 -11.15
C TYR A 16 10.47 -6.31 -11.50
N HIS A 17 9.40 -5.83 -10.87
CA HIS A 17 8.88 -4.49 -11.13
C HIS A 17 7.94 -4.05 -10.01
N VAL A 18 7.78 -2.74 -9.84
CA VAL A 18 6.89 -2.14 -8.83
C VAL A 18 5.41 -2.47 -9.12
N THR A 19 5.03 -2.53 -10.40
CA THR A 19 3.63 -2.73 -10.85
C THR A 19 3.39 -3.86 -11.84
N ARG A 20 4.44 -4.55 -12.31
CA ARG A 20 4.34 -5.62 -13.33
C ARG A 20 4.79 -6.96 -12.77
N LEU A 21 4.31 -8.03 -13.38
CA LEU A 21 4.68 -9.40 -13.00
C LEU A 21 5.59 -10.02 -14.06
N SER A 22 6.60 -10.73 -13.59
CA SER A 22 7.40 -11.60 -14.45
C SER A 22 6.58 -12.84 -14.80
N THR A 23 6.10 -12.93 -16.04
CA THR A 23 5.29 -14.05 -16.53
C THR A 23 5.99 -15.39 -16.32
N ARG A 24 7.29 -15.44 -16.61
CA ARG A 24 8.14 -16.62 -16.39
C ARG A 24 8.19 -17.01 -14.91
N HIS A 25 8.46 -16.07 -14.01
CA HIS A 25 8.60 -16.40 -12.60
C HIS A 25 7.27 -16.83 -11.98
N VAL A 26 6.15 -16.21 -12.38
CA VAL A 26 4.81 -16.65 -12.00
C VAL A 26 4.53 -18.08 -12.47
N ALA A 27 4.89 -18.41 -13.71
CA ALA A 27 4.74 -19.76 -14.27
C ALA A 27 5.60 -20.81 -13.53
N GLU A 28 6.85 -20.48 -13.22
CA GLU A 28 7.73 -21.33 -12.43
C GLU A 28 7.20 -21.53 -11.00
N THR A 29 6.67 -20.47 -10.38
CA THR A 29 6.08 -20.51 -9.03
C THR A 29 4.84 -21.42 -8.99
N MET A 30 3.95 -21.30 -9.99
CA MET A 30 2.77 -22.17 -10.11
C MET A 30 3.17 -23.64 -10.32
N ASN A 31 4.17 -23.90 -11.17
CA ASN A 31 4.71 -25.24 -11.38
C ASN A 31 5.28 -25.84 -10.09
N ARG A 32 6.05 -25.07 -9.31
CA ARG A 32 6.57 -25.50 -8.00
C ARG A 32 5.45 -25.86 -7.04
N LEU A 33 4.41 -25.01 -6.95
CA LEU A 33 3.25 -25.24 -6.09
C LEU A 33 2.55 -26.57 -6.45
N VAL A 34 2.25 -26.77 -7.73
CA VAL A 34 1.57 -28.00 -8.20
C VAL A 34 2.46 -29.22 -7.99
N ALA A 35 3.76 -29.15 -8.31
CA ALA A 35 4.69 -30.24 -8.11
C ALA A 35 4.82 -30.64 -6.63
N LYS A 36 4.77 -29.67 -5.70
CA LYS A 36 4.77 -29.92 -4.26
C LYS A 36 3.54 -30.74 -3.83
N ALA A 37 2.37 -30.43 -4.38
CA ALA A 37 1.15 -31.20 -4.12
C ALA A 37 1.19 -32.60 -4.77
N GLU A 38 1.70 -32.73 -6.01
CA GLU A 38 1.88 -34.03 -6.68
C GLU A 38 2.79 -34.96 -5.85
N LYS A 39 3.95 -34.45 -5.43
CA LYS A 39 4.93 -35.22 -4.65
C LYS A 39 4.40 -35.62 -3.27
N ARG A 40 3.73 -34.70 -2.57
CA ARG A 40 3.27 -34.93 -1.19
C ARG A 40 2.05 -35.85 -1.10
N PHE A 41 1.13 -35.75 -2.06
CA PHE A 41 -0.16 -36.44 -1.99
C PHE A 41 -0.37 -37.50 -3.08
N GLY A 42 0.62 -37.75 -3.94
CA GLY A 42 0.49 -38.71 -5.04
C GLY A 42 -0.55 -38.29 -6.09
N LEU A 43 -0.81 -36.98 -6.21
CA LEU A 43 -1.77 -36.43 -7.16
C LEU A 43 -1.13 -36.31 -8.55
N ARG A 44 -1.96 -36.34 -9.59
CA ARG A 44 -1.54 -36.06 -10.97
C ARG A 44 -2.19 -34.77 -11.45
N ARG A 45 -1.41 -33.80 -11.92
CA ARG A 45 -1.93 -32.51 -12.40
C ARG A 45 -2.99 -32.63 -13.49
N SER A 46 -2.89 -33.63 -14.38
CA SER A 46 -3.88 -33.88 -15.43
C SER A 46 -5.25 -34.30 -14.88
N VAL A 47 -5.26 -35.03 -13.77
CA VAL A 47 -6.49 -35.41 -13.06
C VAL A 47 -7.04 -34.21 -12.29
N MET A 48 -6.17 -33.43 -11.63
CA MET A 48 -6.60 -32.22 -10.92
C MET A 48 -7.21 -31.20 -11.88
N ALA A 49 -6.60 -30.98 -13.05
CA ALA A 49 -7.04 -29.98 -14.03
C ALA A 49 -8.52 -30.14 -14.41
N ALA A 50 -9.01 -31.37 -14.60
CA ALA A 50 -10.40 -31.67 -14.95
C ALA A 50 -11.43 -31.28 -13.88
N LYS A 51 -10.99 -31.06 -12.64
CA LYS A 51 -11.83 -30.65 -11.51
C LYS A 51 -11.28 -29.42 -10.81
N MET A 52 -10.46 -28.62 -11.49
CA MET A 52 -9.81 -27.46 -10.91
C MET A 52 -10.59 -26.20 -11.26
N LEU A 53 -10.88 -25.40 -10.25
CA LEU A 53 -11.13 -23.97 -10.44
C LEU A 53 -9.81 -23.21 -10.24
N PHE A 54 -9.54 -22.26 -11.12
CA PHE A 54 -8.48 -21.28 -10.92
C PHE A 54 -9.12 -19.94 -10.54
N MET A 55 -8.81 -19.49 -9.33
CA MET A 55 -9.26 -18.19 -8.84
C MET A 55 -8.23 -17.13 -9.25
N SER A 56 -8.58 -16.41 -10.32
CA SER A 56 -7.74 -15.42 -10.98
C SER A 56 -7.49 -14.21 -10.08
N HIS A 57 -6.25 -13.72 -10.13
CA HIS A 57 -5.85 -12.46 -9.53
C HIS A 57 -6.29 -11.26 -10.36
N GLU A 58 -6.30 -11.37 -11.69
CA GLU A 58 -6.53 -10.28 -12.66
C GLU A 58 -7.37 -9.11 -12.12
N THR A 59 -6.79 -7.92 -12.19
CA THR A 59 -7.26 -6.67 -11.58
C THR A 59 -7.71 -5.62 -12.60
N TYR A 60 -7.90 -6.00 -13.87
CA TYR A 60 -8.08 -5.12 -15.04
C TYR A 60 -6.79 -4.40 -15.46
N THR A 61 -5.68 -5.14 -15.52
CA THR A 61 -4.35 -4.67 -15.95
C THR A 61 -4.16 -4.75 -17.46
N PRO A 62 -3.32 -3.89 -18.08
CA PRO A 62 -3.08 -3.90 -19.51
C PRO A 62 -2.61 -5.27 -20.03
N ALA A 63 -3.01 -5.61 -21.25
CA ALA A 63 -2.81 -6.94 -21.84
C ALA A 63 -1.33 -7.41 -21.95
N GLN A 64 -0.35 -6.50 -21.87
CA GLN A 64 1.08 -6.84 -21.89
C GLN A 64 1.77 -6.53 -20.55
N GLY A 65 2.33 -7.56 -19.91
CA GLY A 65 3.04 -7.45 -18.63
C GLY A 65 2.14 -7.34 -17.40
N GLY A 66 0.81 -7.39 -17.59
CA GLY A 66 -0.20 -7.46 -16.54
C GLY A 66 -0.44 -8.88 -16.00
N SER A 67 -1.34 -8.97 -15.03
CA SER A 67 -1.65 -10.20 -14.30
C SER A 67 -2.20 -11.30 -15.21
N SER A 68 -3.04 -10.95 -16.19
CA SER A 68 -3.70 -11.87 -17.10
C SER A 68 -2.68 -12.60 -17.97
N ALA A 69 -1.72 -11.86 -18.53
CA ALA A 69 -0.64 -12.47 -19.31
C ALA A 69 0.18 -13.47 -18.48
N ALA A 70 0.48 -13.11 -17.21
CA ALA A 70 1.20 -13.98 -16.30
C ALA A 70 0.38 -15.22 -15.91
N GLU A 71 -0.93 -15.07 -15.69
CA GLU A 71 -1.84 -16.17 -15.39
C GLU A 71 -1.99 -17.15 -16.56
N VAL A 72 -2.20 -16.63 -17.78
CA VAL A 72 -2.34 -17.43 -18.99
C VAL A 72 -1.08 -18.26 -19.22
N GLU A 73 0.10 -17.62 -19.15
CA GLU A 73 1.38 -18.32 -19.32
C GLU A 73 1.59 -19.35 -18.21
N ALA A 74 1.29 -19.01 -16.96
CA ALA A 74 1.43 -19.94 -15.85
C ALA A 74 0.52 -21.16 -15.97
N LEU A 75 -0.74 -20.97 -16.38
CA LEU A 75 -1.69 -22.05 -16.61
C LEU A 75 -1.28 -22.93 -17.80
N LYS A 76 -0.82 -22.34 -18.90
CA LYS A 76 -0.32 -23.07 -20.09
C LYS A 76 0.94 -23.85 -19.76
N SER A 77 1.90 -23.23 -19.07
CA SER A 77 3.13 -23.89 -18.62
C SER A 77 2.86 -25.03 -17.64
N THR A 78 1.92 -24.85 -16.72
CA THR A 78 1.66 -25.83 -15.64
C THR A 78 0.83 -27.01 -16.10
N PHE A 79 -0.21 -26.77 -16.92
CA PHE A 79 -1.19 -27.80 -17.32
C PHE A 79 -1.08 -28.22 -18.79
N GLY A 80 -0.36 -27.48 -19.63
CA GLY A 80 -0.12 -27.83 -21.03
C GLY A 80 -1.42 -28.07 -21.81
N ALA A 81 -1.55 -29.25 -22.42
CA ALA A 81 -2.75 -29.64 -23.16
C ALA A 81 -4.02 -29.72 -22.29
N ASP A 82 -3.88 -29.81 -20.96
CA ASP A 82 -5.00 -29.86 -20.02
C ASP A 82 -5.46 -28.47 -19.56
N THR A 83 -4.80 -27.38 -19.97
CA THR A 83 -5.20 -26.01 -19.59
C THR A 83 -6.68 -25.70 -19.85
N PRO A 84 -7.29 -26.09 -20.99
CA PRO A 84 -8.73 -25.86 -21.23
C PRO A 84 -9.66 -26.60 -20.25
N LYS A 85 -9.15 -27.57 -19.48
CA LYS A 85 -9.95 -28.28 -18.47
C LYS A 85 -10.06 -27.50 -17.16
N VAL A 86 -9.13 -26.58 -16.90
CA VAL A 86 -9.14 -25.71 -15.72
C VAL A 86 -10.16 -24.59 -15.93
N VAL A 87 -11.11 -24.44 -15.00
CA VAL A 87 -12.12 -23.38 -15.08
C VAL A 87 -11.64 -22.15 -14.34
N VAL A 88 -11.41 -21.05 -15.05
CA VAL A 88 -10.99 -19.77 -14.48
C VAL A 88 -12.21 -18.98 -14.02
N THR A 89 -12.16 -18.46 -12.79
CA THR A 89 -13.15 -17.53 -12.24
C THR A 89 -12.45 -16.34 -11.59
N ASN A 90 -13.12 -15.20 -11.50
CA ASN A 90 -12.62 -13.98 -10.88
C ASN A 90 -13.80 -13.24 -10.24
N THR A 91 -13.65 -12.80 -8.99
CA THR A 91 -14.72 -12.14 -8.23
C THR A 91 -14.53 -10.65 -8.05
N LYS A 92 -13.38 -10.09 -8.43
CA LYS A 92 -13.02 -8.68 -8.20
C LYS A 92 -13.93 -7.73 -8.95
N GLY A 93 -14.49 -8.14 -10.10
CA GLY A 93 -15.50 -7.34 -10.80
C GLY A 93 -16.84 -7.19 -10.05
N PHE A 94 -17.11 -8.02 -9.03
CA PHE A 94 -18.27 -7.87 -8.15
C PHE A 94 -17.94 -7.15 -6.84
N THR A 95 -16.77 -7.46 -6.26
CA THR A 95 -16.41 -7.02 -4.91
C THR A 95 -15.44 -5.84 -4.88
N GLY A 96 -14.92 -5.43 -6.04
CA GLY A 96 -13.70 -4.64 -6.13
C GLY A 96 -12.45 -5.48 -5.82
N HIS A 97 -11.28 -4.88 -6.03
CA HIS A 97 -10.01 -5.45 -5.59
C HIS A 97 -9.76 -5.07 -4.12
N SER A 98 -10.01 -6.01 -3.20
CA SER A 98 -9.93 -5.76 -1.75
C SER A 98 -8.50 -5.75 -1.17
N MET A 99 -7.49 -5.54 -2.03
CA MET A 99 -6.09 -5.46 -1.66
C MET A 99 -5.67 -6.65 -0.75
N GLY A 100 -5.03 -6.37 0.39
CA GLY A 100 -4.54 -7.38 1.31
C GLY A 100 -5.63 -8.26 1.97
N ALA A 101 -6.91 -7.88 1.93
CA ALA A 101 -7.98 -8.66 2.55
C ALA A 101 -8.19 -10.03 1.86
N SER A 102 -7.76 -10.19 0.60
CA SER A 102 -7.63 -11.47 -0.11
C SER A 102 -8.82 -12.44 0.07
N LEU A 103 -10.04 -11.99 -0.23
CA LEU A 103 -11.29 -12.77 -0.03
C LEU A 103 -11.38 -14.03 -0.91
N GLU A 104 -10.49 -14.14 -1.91
CA GLU A 104 -10.54 -15.16 -2.95
C GLU A 104 -10.48 -16.60 -2.42
N ASP A 105 -9.69 -16.89 -1.39
CA ASP A 105 -9.57 -18.24 -0.84
C ASP A 105 -10.88 -18.71 -0.22
N VAL A 106 -11.55 -17.84 0.55
CA VAL A 106 -12.84 -18.14 1.18
C VAL A 106 -13.91 -18.38 0.11
N ILE A 107 -13.93 -17.54 -0.93
CA ILE A 107 -14.85 -17.68 -2.05
C ILE A 107 -14.58 -18.95 -2.83
N ALA A 108 -13.31 -19.29 -3.12
CA ALA A 108 -12.92 -20.51 -3.81
C ALA A 108 -13.35 -21.77 -3.03
N ILE A 109 -13.11 -21.81 -1.72
CA ILE A 109 -13.57 -22.89 -0.85
C ILE A 109 -15.09 -23.02 -0.91
N ARG A 110 -15.80 -21.88 -0.75
CA ARG A 110 -17.27 -21.87 -0.76
C ARG A 110 -17.82 -22.32 -2.12
N ALA A 111 -17.20 -21.90 -3.21
CA ALA A 111 -17.56 -22.28 -4.57
C ALA A 111 -17.41 -23.79 -4.80
N MET A 112 -16.29 -24.40 -4.37
CA MET A 112 -16.13 -25.85 -4.42
C MET A 112 -17.20 -26.56 -3.57
N ASN A 113 -17.44 -26.08 -2.34
CA ASN A 113 -18.39 -26.74 -1.42
C ASN A 113 -19.82 -26.71 -1.98
N ALA A 114 -20.25 -25.58 -2.52
CA ALA A 114 -21.58 -25.41 -3.13
C ALA A 114 -21.67 -26.03 -4.54
N GLY A 115 -20.53 -26.34 -5.17
CA GLY A 115 -20.47 -26.76 -6.57
C GLY A 115 -20.97 -25.67 -7.52
N LYS A 116 -20.72 -24.40 -7.18
CA LYS A 116 -21.18 -23.23 -7.93
C LYS A 116 -20.07 -22.21 -8.07
N LEU A 117 -19.76 -21.82 -9.31
CA LEU A 117 -18.81 -20.75 -9.62
C LEU A 117 -19.57 -19.48 -10.03
N PRO A 118 -19.08 -18.28 -9.69
CA PRO A 118 -19.58 -17.05 -10.27
C PRO A 118 -19.09 -16.89 -11.72
N PRO A 119 -19.82 -16.17 -12.59
CA PRO A 119 -19.31 -15.76 -13.89
C PRO A 119 -18.19 -14.74 -13.73
N ILE A 120 -17.43 -14.47 -14.80
CA ILE A 120 -16.55 -13.30 -14.84
C ILE A 120 -17.43 -12.05 -15.00
N ALA A 121 -17.43 -11.17 -13.98
CA ALA A 121 -18.13 -9.88 -14.05
C ALA A 121 -17.54 -8.97 -15.14
N ASN A 122 -18.39 -8.15 -15.76
CA ASN A 122 -18.01 -7.13 -16.75
C ASN A 122 -17.30 -7.65 -18.03
N TYR A 123 -17.28 -8.97 -18.26
CA TYR A 123 -16.75 -9.55 -19.49
C TYR A 123 -17.73 -9.38 -20.66
N LYS A 124 -17.51 -8.36 -21.48
CA LYS A 124 -18.39 -8.00 -22.62
C LYS A 124 -17.88 -8.52 -23.96
N GLU A 125 -16.57 -8.47 -24.16
CA GLU A 125 -15.92 -8.79 -25.43
C GLU A 125 -14.86 -9.87 -25.24
N PRO A 126 -14.73 -10.81 -26.19
CA PRO A 126 -13.68 -11.83 -26.11
C PRO A 126 -12.27 -11.23 -26.23
N ASP A 127 -11.40 -11.53 -25.26
CA ASP A 127 -9.97 -11.21 -25.36
C ASP A 127 -9.21 -12.33 -26.08
N PRO A 128 -8.58 -12.06 -27.25
CA PRO A 128 -7.77 -13.04 -27.97
C PRO A 128 -6.63 -13.64 -27.13
N ASN A 129 -6.10 -12.92 -26.14
CA ASN A 129 -5.03 -13.41 -25.27
C ASN A 129 -5.50 -14.53 -24.34
N LEU A 130 -6.80 -14.61 -24.07
CA LEU A 130 -7.43 -15.68 -23.28
C LEU A 130 -7.79 -16.91 -24.14
N ALA A 131 -7.37 -16.97 -25.41
CA ALA A 131 -7.61 -18.13 -26.26
C ALA A 131 -7.04 -19.42 -25.62
N GLY A 132 -7.93 -20.44 -25.53
CA GLY A 132 -7.63 -21.73 -24.90
C GLY A 132 -7.84 -21.76 -23.38
N ILE A 133 -8.24 -20.65 -22.76
CA ILE A 133 -8.63 -20.59 -21.35
C ILE A 133 -10.15 -20.77 -21.22
N THR A 134 -10.57 -21.64 -20.30
CA THR A 134 -11.99 -21.84 -20.01
C THR A 134 -12.44 -20.89 -18.89
N LEU A 135 -13.14 -19.82 -19.26
CA LEU A 135 -13.72 -18.88 -18.31
C LEU A 135 -15.07 -19.39 -17.77
N SER A 136 -15.33 -19.18 -16.48
CA SER A 136 -16.61 -19.47 -15.85
C SER A 136 -17.73 -18.61 -16.42
N LYS A 137 -18.83 -19.27 -16.79
CA LYS A 137 -20.08 -18.62 -17.24
C LYS A 137 -21.10 -18.45 -16.12
N GLY A 138 -20.71 -18.79 -14.89
CA GLY A 138 -21.62 -18.86 -13.75
C GLY A 138 -22.42 -20.16 -13.75
N GLY A 139 -22.81 -20.60 -12.55
CA GLY A 139 -23.67 -21.78 -12.37
C GLY A 139 -22.93 -22.98 -11.79
N ALA A 140 -23.39 -24.18 -12.14
CA ALA A 140 -22.95 -25.42 -11.51
C ALA A 140 -21.63 -25.95 -12.10
N TYR A 141 -20.65 -26.21 -11.25
CA TYR A 141 -19.35 -26.79 -11.59
C TYR A 141 -18.91 -27.75 -10.47
N ASP A 142 -18.57 -29.00 -10.81
CA ASP A 142 -18.10 -29.97 -9.81
C ASP A 142 -16.58 -29.90 -9.64
N CYS A 143 -16.12 -28.78 -9.09
CA CYS A 143 -14.70 -28.60 -8.76
C CYS A 143 -14.37 -29.31 -7.43
N GLU A 144 -13.21 -29.96 -7.42
CA GLU A 144 -12.62 -30.64 -6.26
C GLU A 144 -11.35 -29.92 -5.79
N TYR A 145 -10.69 -29.20 -6.69
CA TYR A 145 -9.46 -28.47 -6.44
C TYR A 145 -9.64 -26.98 -6.72
N ALA A 146 -8.99 -26.14 -5.93
CA ALA A 146 -8.90 -24.71 -6.18
C ALA A 146 -7.45 -24.26 -6.13
N LEU A 147 -7.00 -23.59 -7.20
CA LEU A 147 -5.72 -22.91 -7.25
C LEU A 147 -5.99 -21.41 -7.27
N ARG A 148 -5.44 -20.66 -6.33
CA ARG A 148 -5.56 -19.21 -6.27
C ARG A 148 -4.20 -18.57 -6.49
N LEU A 149 -4.19 -17.54 -7.32
CA LEU A 149 -3.07 -16.62 -7.46
C LEU A 149 -3.47 -15.30 -6.81
N GLY A 150 -2.60 -14.76 -5.97
CA GLY A 150 -2.64 -13.38 -5.52
C GLY A 150 -1.31 -12.73 -5.82
N ALA A 151 -1.34 -11.54 -6.38
CA ALA A 151 -0.15 -10.72 -6.53
C ALA A 151 -0.36 -9.36 -5.83
N GLY A 152 0.73 -8.80 -5.32
CA GLY A 152 0.79 -7.46 -4.76
C GLY A 152 1.81 -6.61 -5.48
N PHE A 153 1.74 -5.29 -5.27
CA PHE A 153 2.76 -4.36 -5.75
C PHE A 153 4.16 -4.77 -5.27
N GLY A 154 5.17 -4.50 -6.10
CA GLY A 154 6.53 -4.99 -5.91
C GLY A 154 6.73 -6.46 -6.30
N SER A 155 5.81 -7.02 -7.11
CA SER A 155 5.84 -8.41 -7.59
C SER A 155 5.87 -9.48 -6.48
N GLN A 156 5.16 -9.20 -5.39
CA GLN A 156 4.88 -10.18 -4.34
C GLN A 156 3.84 -11.18 -4.84
N ILE A 157 4.10 -12.47 -4.75
CA ILE A 157 3.25 -13.54 -5.27
C ILE A 157 2.89 -14.48 -4.12
N ALA A 158 1.60 -14.74 -3.95
CA ALA A 158 1.07 -15.71 -3.02
C ALA A 158 0.13 -16.67 -3.76
N MET A 159 0.47 -17.95 -3.78
CA MET A 159 -0.37 -18.98 -4.39
C MET A 159 -0.75 -20.08 -3.39
N THR A 160 -1.99 -20.53 -3.47
CA THR A 160 -2.54 -21.60 -2.64
C THR A 160 -3.20 -22.64 -3.54
N LEU A 161 -3.01 -23.92 -3.20
CA LEU A 161 -3.68 -25.05 -3.83
C LEU A 161 -4.43 -25.85 -2.76
N MET A 162 -5.74 -25.94 -2.92
CA MET A 162 -6.66 -26.53 -1.96
C MET A 162 -7.46 -27.67 -2.58
N ARG A 163 -7.86 -28.63 -1.74
CA ARG A 163 -8.77 -29.73 -2.07
C ARG A 163 -10.02 -29.66 -1.22
N ARG A 164 -11.19 -29.82 -1.83
CA ARG A 164 -12.48 -29.90 -1.12
C ARG A 164 -12.55 -31.15 -0.25
N LEU A 165 -12.99 -31.00 1.00
CA LEU A 165 -13.27 -32.13 1.92
C LEU A 165 -14.76 -32.26 2.26
N TRP A 166 -15.54 -31.19 2.12
CA TRP A 166 -16.98 -31.19 2.40
C TRP A 166 -17.77 -30.63 1.21
N LYS A 167 -18.97 -31.16 0.95
CA LYS A 167 -19.91 -30.63 -0.06
C LYS A 167 -21.21 -30.27 0.63
N GLU A 168 -21.88 -29.23 0.16
CA GLU A 168 -23.26 -28.98 0.58
C GLU A 168 -24.14 -30.20 0.27
N GLY A 169 -25.04 -30.52 1.21
CA GLY A 169 -25.85 -31.74 1.18
C GLY A 169 -25.18 -32.97 1.79
N ALA A 170 -23.87 -32.94 2.09
CA ALA A 170 -23.22 -33.98 2.88
C ALA A 170 -23.59 -33.85 4.37
N ALA A 171 -23.26 -34.88 5.16
CA ALA A 171 -23.46 -34.88 6.61
C ALA A 171 -22.90 -33.61 7.27
N SER A 172 -23.60 -33.12 8.30
CA SER A 172 -23.21 -31.89 8.99
C SER A 172 -21.79 -32.03 9.54
N ARG A 173 -20.98 -30.99 9.32
CA ARG A 173 -19.64 -30.89 9.89
C ARG A 173 -19.65 -30.46 11.36
N VAL A 174 -20.77 -29.90 11.82
CA VAL A 174 -20.96 -29.35 13.16
C VAL A 174 -21.56 -30.45 14.03
N ASN A 175 -20.92 -30.73 15.17
CA ASN A 175 -21.50 -31.58 16.20
C ASN A 175 -22.64 -30.80 16.87
N GLU A 176 -23.86 -31.00 16.39
CA GLU A 176 -25.02 -30.22 16.82
C GLU A 176 -25.25 -30.32 18.34
N PRO A 177 -25.21 -31.49 18.99
CA PRO A 177 -25.28 -31.57 20.45
C PRO A 177 -24.22 -30.72 21.18
N GLN A 178 -22.98 -30.74 20.71
CA GLN A 178 -21.88 -29.98 21.32
C GLN A 178 -22.02 -28.48 21.07
N ASN A 179 -22.42 -28.09 19.85
CA ASN A 179 -22.70 -26.70 19.50
C ASN A 179 -23.88 -26.15 20.32
N GLN A 180 -24.94 -26.93 20.48
CA GLN A 180 -26.09 -26.59 21.31
C GLN A 180 -25.72 -26.49 22.79
N ALA A 181 -24.89 -27.39 23.31
CA ALA A 181 -24.38 -27.31 24.68
C ALA A 181 -23.54 -26.04 24.90
N TRP A 182 -22.67 -25.70 23.95
CA TRP A 182 -21.88 -24.47 23.99
C TRP A 182 -22.77 -23.21 23.91
N LEU A 183 -23.72 -23.16 22.97
CA LEU A 183 -24.68 -22.06 22.84
C LEU A 183 -25.49 -21.86 24.13
N LYS A 184 -25.89 -22.95 24.81
CA LYS A 184 -26.60 -22.88 26.10
C LYS A 184 -25.73 -22.27 27.19
N ALA A 185 -24.46 -22.68 27.25
CA ALA A 185 -23.52 -22.20 28.25
C ALA A 185 -23.21 -20.69 28.08
N VAL A 186 -22.93 -20.25 26.85
CA VAL A 186 -22.56 -18.84 26.60
C VAL A 186 -23.74 -17.89 26.59
N SER A 187 -24.95 -18.38 26.29
CA SER A 187 -26.14 -17.52 26.19
C SER A 187 -27.00 -17.52 27.45
N GLY A 188 -26.89 -18.53 28.32
CA GLY A 188 -27.75 -18.68 29.51
C GLY A 188 -29.20 -19.07 29.19
N HIS A 189 -29.54 -19.32 27.92
CA HIS A 189 -30.85 -19.81 27.49
C HIS A 189 -30.92 -21.33 27.51
N ALA A 190 -32.06 -21.89 27.94
CA ALA A 190 -32.30 -23.33 27.95
C ALA A 190 -32.38 -23.96 26.54
N ALA A 191 -32.83 -23.18 25.55
CA ALA A 191 -32.99 -23.56 24.15
C ALA A 191 -32.59 -22.39 23.22
N PRO A 192 -31.28 -22.15 23.04
CA PRO A 192 -30.80 -21.07 22.18
C PRO A 192 -31.06 -21.40 20.71
N GLU A 193 -31.79 -20.53 20.03
CA GLU A 193 -31.99 -20.58 18.58
C GLU A 193 -31.13 -19.51 17.91
N LEU A 194 -30.45 -19.87 16.82
CA LEU A 194 -29.73 -18.89 16.00
C LEU A 194 -30.61 -18.40 14.86
N GLU A 195 -30.53 -17.12 14.56
CA GLU A 195 -31.14 -16.49 13.39
C GLU A 195 -30.13 -15.60 12.67
N VAL A 196 -30.31 -15.41 11.37
CA VAL A 196 -29.52 -14.46 10.58
C VAL A 196 -30.39 -13.25 10.30
N VAL A 197 -30.02 -12.09 10.85
CA VAL A 197 -30.72 -10.82 10.65
C VAL A 197 -29.72 -9.82 10.10
N HIS A 198 -30.02 -9.21 8.95
CA HIS A 198 -29.10 -8.29 8.23
C HIS A 198 -27.68 -8.87 8.07
N ASN A 199 -27.56 -10.10 7.56
CA ASN A 199 -26.30 -10.85 7.40
C ASN A 199 -25.49 -11.07 8.69
N THR A 200 -26.08 -10.80 9.85
CA THR A 200 -25.48 -11.05 11.16
C THR A 200 -26.10 -12.30 11.76
N LEU A 201 -25.29 -13.31 12.04
CA LEU A 201 -25.72 -14.47 12.80
C LEU A 201 -25.82 -14.07 14.28
N ARG A 202 -27.01 -14.16 14.84
CA ARG A 202 -27.29 -13.81 16.24
C ARG A 202 -28.15 -14.87 16.91
N LEU A 203 -28.23 -14.82 18.23
CA LEU A 203 -29.25 -15.54 18.97
C LEU A 203 -30.59 -14.84 18.79
N LYS A 204 -31.64 -15.63 18.57
CA LYS A 204 -33.01 -15.15 18.56
C LYS A 204 -33.37 -14.71 19.98
N ASP A 205 -33.92 -13.50 20.07
CA ASP A 205 -34.32 -12.94 21.36
C ASP A 205 -35.44 -13.78 21.97
N ALA A 206 -35.18 -14.36 23.14
CA ALA A 206 -36.10 -15.20 23.89
C ALA A 206 -36.32 -14.66 25.32
N GLY A 207 -36.07 -13.36 25.54
CA GLY A 207 -36.16 -12.70 26.85
C GLY A 207 -34.85 -12.74 27.64
N ALA A 208 -34.90 -12.37 28.93
CA ALA A 208 -33.71 -12.40 29.78
C ALA A 208 -33.19 -13.84 29.98
N PRO A 209 -31.86 -14.07 30.02
CA PRO A 209 -31.29 -15.39 30.20
C PRO A 209 -31.78 -16.02 31.51
N THR A 210 -32.20 -17.28 31.43
CA THR A 210 -32.80 -18.03 32.54
C THR A 210 -31.80 -18.45 33.62
N ARG A 211 -30.50 -18.34 33.35
CA ARG A 211 -29.41 -18.70 34.26
C ARG A 211 -28.23 -17.76 34.07
N ALA A 212 -27.52 -17.45 35.17
CA ALA A 212 -26.20 -16.81 35.09
C ALA A 212 -25.24 -17.74 34.32
N THR A 213 -24.50 -17.20 33.36
CA THR A 213 -23.55 -17.94 32.54
C THR A 213 -22.48 -18.58 33.43
N GLU A 214 -22.41 -19.92 33.46
CA GLU A 214 -21.34 -20.64 34.15
C GLU A 214 -20.07 -20.58 33.28
N GLY A 215 -19.05 -19.87 33.76
CA GLY A 215 -17.74 -19.77 33.13
C GLY A 215 -17.43 -18.41 32.50
N ALA A 216 -17.50 -17.35 33.30
CA ALA A 216 -16.51 -16.28 33.20
C ALA A 216 -15.56 -16.48 34.38
N ASP A 217 -14.50 -17.27 34.18
CA ASP A 217 -13.30 -16.99 34.95
C ASP A 217 -12.92 -15.55 34.59
N GLU A 218 -13.04 -14.67 35.59
CA GLU A 218 -12.63 -13.27 35.52
C GLU A 218 -11.11 -13.20 35.41
N GLU A 219 -10.60 -13.50 34.21
CA GLU A 219 -9.26 -13.11 33.80
C GLU A 219 -9.37 -12.34 32.47
N GLY A 220 -9.63 -11.04 32.58
CA GLY A 220 -9.09 -10.04 31.66
C GLY A 220 -9.67 -9.92 30.26
N ALA A 221 -10.97 -10.15 30.04
CA ALA A 221 -11.64 -9.62 28.85
C ALA A 221 -12.21 -8.21 29.13
N PRO A 222 -11.96 -7.18 28.30
CA PRO A 222 -12.60 -5.88 28.48
C PRO A 222 -14.10 -6.04 28.29
N ALA A 223 -14.88 -5.48 29.21
CA ALA A 223 -16.34 -5.50 29.17
C ALA A 223 -16.85 -5.05 27.78
N PRO A 224 -17.87 -5.72 27.19
CA PRO A 224 -18.48 -5.21 25.99
C PRO A 224 -19.09 -3.84 26.30
N LYS A 225 -18.62 -2.81 25.60
CA LYS A 225 -19.23 -1.47 25.65
C LYS A 225 -20.73 -1.60 25.37
N PRO A 226 -21.61 -0.83 26.03
CA PRO A 226 -23.04 -0.91 25.79
C PRO A 226 -23.32 -0.68 24.31
N VAL A 227 -23.95 -1.68 23.66
CA VAL A 227 -24.51 -1.52 22.32
C VAL A 227 -25.65 -0.52 22.46
N ILE A 228 -25.43 0.70 21.97
CA ILE A 228 -26.48 1.70 21.84
C ILE A 228 -27.54 1.10 20.91
N PRO A 229 -28.82 1.01 21.30
CA PRO A 229 -29.85 0.49 20.42
C PRO A 229 -29.91 1.38 19.18
N VAL A 230 -29.83 0.75 17.99
CA VAL A 230 -30.15 1.42 16.73
C VAL A 230 -31.61 1.82 16.81
N ALA A 231 -31.85 3.10 17.08
CA ALA A 231 -33.17 3.68 17.00
C ALA A 231 -33.67 3.56 15.56
N VAL A 232 -34.83 2.94 15.39
CA VAL A 232 -35.60 2.98 14.15
C VAL A 232 -35.88 4.46 13.86
N ALA A 233 -35.22 5.01 12.85
CA ALA A 233 -35.45 6.37 12.41
C ALA A 233 -36.87 6.47 11.85
N ALA A 234 -37.73 7.16 12.60
CA ALA A 234 -38.99 7.68 12.11
C ALA A 234 -38.73 8.64 10.93
N ALA A 235 -39.59 8.57 9.92
CA ALA A 235 -39.55 9.45 8.76
C ALA A 235 -39.57 10.94 9.19
N ALA A 236 -38.56 11.69 8.78
CA ALA A 236 -38.44 13.14 8.97
C ALA A 236 -38.50 13.86 7.61
N PRO A 237 -38.90 15.15 7.60
CA PRO A 237 -39.58 15.79 6.46
C PRO A 237 -38.62 16.28 5.36
N ALA A 238 -39.19 16.64 4.21
CA ALA A 238 -38.50 17.16 3.04
C ALA A 238 -37.59 18.39 3.35
N PRO A 239 -36.47 18.55 2.63
CA PRO A 239 -35.47 19.57 2.96
C PRO A 239 -36.01 20.98 2.73
N VAL A 240 -35.79 21.85 3.72
CA VAL A 240 -36.08 23.28 3.65
C VAL A 240 -34.77 23.99 3.30
N ALA A 241 -34.72 24.69 2.17
CA ALA A 241 -33.56 25.46 1.76
C ALA A 241 -33.25 26.58 2.79
N VAL A 242 -32.01 26.66 3.26
CA VAL A 242 -31.58 27.63 4.26
C VAL A 242 -31.18 28.94 3.58
N SER A 243 -31.79 30.07 3.96
CA SER A 243 -31.40 31.39 3.47
C SER A 243 -30.11 31.88 4.14
N ARG A 244 -29.21 32.51 3.35
CA ARG A 244 -27.87 33.01 3.75
C ARG A 244 -27.91 34.20 4.73
N GLY A 245 -28.58 34.07 5.87
CA GLY A 245 -28.50 35.03 6.98
C GLY A 245 -27.59 34.50 8.09
N ASN A 246 -26.41 35.11 8.26
CA ASN A 246 -25.38 34.81 9.29
C ASN A 246 -25.18 33.30 9.58
N LEU A 247 -24.44 32.62 8.70
CA LEU A 247 -24.01 31.24 8.92
C LEU A 247 -22.98 31.19 10.06
N ASP A 248 -23.30 30.43 11.11
CA ASP A 248 -22.41 30.14 12.23
C ASP A 248 -21.55 28.91 11.95
N GLU A 249 -20.24 28.97 12.22
CA GLU A 249 -19.25 27.93 11.91
C GLU A 249 -19.56 26.61 12.61
N ALA A 250 -20.04 26.65 13.86
CA ALA A 250 -20.37 25.45 14.62
C ALA A 250 -21.60 24.73 14.03
N THR A 251 -22.57 25.49 13.52
CA THR A 251 -23.78 24.95 12.88
C THR A 251 -23.45 24.30 11.54
N VAL A 252 -22.66 24.97 10.69
CA VAL A 252 -22.22 24.44 9.38
C VAL A 252 -21.34 23.20 9.54
N THR A 253 -20.45 23.20 10.54
CA THR A 253 -19.59 22.04 10.86
C THR A 253 -20.43 20.82 11.22
N LYS A 254 -21.44 20.99 12.09
CA LYS A 254 -22.31 19.89 12.52
C LYS A 254 -23.12 19.31 11.35
N GLU A 255 -23.60 20.17 10.46
CA GLU A 255 -24.36 19.75 9.27
C GLU A 255 -23.48 19.01 8.25
N ILE A 256 -22.26 19.50 7.99
CA ILE A 256 -21.31 18.83 7.08
C ILE A 256 -20.90 17.47 7.64
N VAL A 257 -20.56 17.36 8.92
CA VAL A 257 -20.20 16.07 9.55
C VAL A 257 -21.38 15.10 9.51
N ALA A 258 -22.61 15.56 9.75
CA ALA A 258 -23.81 14.72 9.63
C ALA A 258 -24.04 14.22 8.20
N LEU A 259 -23.83 15.08 7.21
CA LEU A 259 -24.02 14.74 5.79
C LEU A 259 -22.95 13.74 5.31
N VAL A 260 -21.70 13.90 5.75
CA VAL A 260 -20.60 12.95 5.47
C VAL A 260 -20.87 11.61 6.17
N THR A 261 -21.28 11.63 7.44
CA THR A 261 -21.67 10.41 8.20
C THR A 261 -22.76 9.62 7.47
N GLN A 262 -23.81 10.30 7.00
CA GLN A 262 -24.93 9.67 6.30
C GLN A 262 -24.51 9.02 4.97
N LYS A 263 -23.55 9.62 4.25
CA LYS A 263 -23.15 9.17 2.91
C LYS A 263 -22.03 8.15 2.90
N THR A 264 -21.11 8.24 3.84
CA THR A 264 -19.93 7.37 3.92
C THR A 264 -20.13 6.23 4.93
N GLY A 265 -21.03 6.40 5.90
CA GLY A 265 -21.21 5.45 7.00
C GLY A 265 -20.16 5.57 8.10
N TYR A 266 -19.20 6.52 7.99
CA TYR A 266 -18.26 6.81 9.07
C TYR A 266 -19.02 7.38 10.28
N PRO A 267 -18.77 6.88 11.50
CA PRO A 267 -19.35 7.48 12.68
C PRO A 267 -18.76 8.89 12.91
N ALA A 268 -19.57 9.83 13.37
CA ALA A 268 -19.20 11.25 13.46
C ALA A 268 -17.94 11.49 14.32
N GLU A 269 -17.69 10.62 15.30
CA GLU A 269 -16.51 10.64 16.16
C GLU A 269 -15.19 10.25 15.45
N MET A 270 -15.24 9.65 14.26
CA MET A 270 -14.06 9.33 13.44
C MET A 270 -13.77 10.39 12.37
N LEU A 271 -14.68 11.33 12.14
CA LEU A 271 -14.56 12.38 11.14
C LEU A 271 -13.96 13.64 11.78
N GLU A 272 -12.65 13.64 11.96
CA GLU A 272 -11.93 14.85 12.39
C GLU A 272 -11.83 15.86 11.23
N LEU A 273 -11.99 17.16 11.56
CA LEU A 273 -12.13 18.21 10.54
C LEU A 273 -10.86 18.51 9.75
N ASP A 274 -9.69 18.17 10.32
CA ASP A 274 -8.38 18.45 9.76
C ASP A 274 -7.77 17.26 9.01
N LEU A 275 -8.44 16.09 9.02
CA LEU A 275 -7.99 14.92 8.27
C LEU A 275 -8.21 15.12 6.77
N ASP A 276 -7.27 14.59 5.99
CA ASP A 276 -7.37 14.58 4.54
C ASP A 276 -8.45 13.58 4.11
N MET A 277 -9.39 14.05 3.30
CA MET A 277 -10.52 13.27 2.86
C MET A 277 -10.09 12.08 2.00
N GLU A 278 -9.06 12.23 1.17
CA GLU A 278 -8.59 11.18 0.25
C GLU A 278 -7.53 10.29 0.93
N ALA A 279 -6.51 10.91 1.53
CA ALA A 279 -5.37 10.20 2.09
C ALA A 279 -5.65 9.55 3.45
N ASP A 280 -6.45 10.17 4.31
CA ASP A 280 -6.70 9.68 5.68
C ASP A 280 -8.07 9.01 5.82
N LEU A 281 -9.12 9.59 5.23
CA LEU A 281 -10.49 9.08 5.32
C LEU A 281 -10.86 8.14 4.14
N GLY A 282 -10.00 8.00 3.12
CA GLY A 282 -10.25 7.12 1.98
C GLY A 282 -11.48 7.47 1.14
N ILE A 283 -11.95 8.72 1.24
CA ILE A 283 -13.05 9.26 0.45
C ILE A 283 -12.49 9.64 -0.92
N ASP A 284 -12.86 8.86 -1.94
CA ASP A 284 -12.42 9.11 -3.31
C ASP A 284 -12.86 10.48 -3.85
N THR A 285 -12.17 10.94 -4.90
CA THR A 285 -12.40 12.25 -5.53
C THR A 285 -13.80 12.39 -6.16
N VAL A 286 -14.47 11.27 -6.49
CA VAL A 286 -15.86 11.26 -7.00
C VAL A 286 -16.84 11.56 -5.87
N LYS A 287 -16.67 10.93 -4.70
CA LYS A 287 -17.46 11.15 -3.49
C LYS A 287 -17.22 12.54 -2.91
N GLN A 288 -16.00 13.05 -2.99
CA GLN A 288 -15.67 14.43 -2.62
C GLN A 288 -16.39 15.45 -3.51
N ALA A 289 -16.44 15.22 -4.82
CA ALA A 289 -17.18 16.07 -5.75
C ALA A 289 -18.71 16.01 -5.51
N GLU A 290 -19.26 14.82 -5.26
CA GLU A 290 -20.67 14.63 -4.87
C GLU A 290 -21.00 15.39 -3.58
N LEU A 291 -20.12 15.31 -2.58
CA LEU A 291 -20.27 16.00 -1.29
C LEU A 291 -20.32 17.53 -1.48
N ILE A 292 -19.36 18.09 -2.22
CA ILE A 292 -19.30 19.52 -2.48
C ILE A 292 -20.51 19.97 -3.34
N GLY A 293 -20.97 19.15 -4.29
CA GLY A 293 -22.19 19.40 -5.05
C GLY A 293 -23.43 19.52 -4.15
N MET A 294 -23.66 18.54 -3.28
CA MET A 294 -24.79 18.55 -2.33
C MET A 294 -24.74 19.74 -1.37
N ILE A 295 -23.54 20.07 -0.87
CA ILE A 295 -23.34 21.22 0.03
C ILE A 295 -23.66 22.53 -0.71
N ARG A 296 -23.27 22.65 -1.98
CA ARG A 296 -23.57 23.84 -2.79
C ARG A 296 -25.07 24.00 -3.04
N ASP A 297 -25.77 22.91 -3.31
CA ASP A 297 -27.23 22.90 -3.48
C ASP A 297 -27.92 23.27 -2.16
N ASN A 298 -27.43 22.78 -1.03
CA ASN A 298 -28.02 23.00 0.29
C ASN A 298 -27.84 24.44 0.81
N TYR A 299 -26.70 25.08 0.51
CA TYR A 299 -26.38 26.47 0.94
C TYR A 299 -26.48 27.52 -0.19
N ASN A 300 -27.06 27.14 -1.32
CA ASN A 300 -27.26 27.99 -2.51
C ASN A 300 -25.98 28.72 -2.94
N ILE A 301 -24.88 27.97 -3.11
CA ILE A 301 -23.56 28.49 -3.50
C ILE A 301 -23.42 28.49 -5.02
N ALA A 302 -23.15 29.68 -5.58
CA ALA A 302 -22.99 29.89 -7.02
C ALA A 302 -21.90 28.99 -7.62
N LYS A 303 -22.11 28.54 -8.86
CA LYS A 303 -21.15 27.70 -9.59
C LYS A 303 -19.97 28.54 -10.07
N SER A 304 -18.85 28.42 -9.38
CA SER A 304 -17.57 28.97 -9.81
C SER A 304 -16.92 28.03 -10.83
N GLU A 305 -16.50 28.57 -11.98
CA GLU A 305 -15.91 27.81 -13.11
C GLU A 305 -14.44 27.40 -12.88
N ASN A 306 -13.81 27.84 -11.78
CA ASN A 306 -12.39 27.60 -11.47
C ASN A 306 -12.17 26.94 -10.09
N LEU A 307 -13.06 26.06 -9.65
CA LEU A 307 -12.94 25.41 -8.34
C LEU A 307 -12.12 24.12 -8.43
N SER A 308 -10.88 24.13 -7.94
CA SER A 308 -10.04 22.93 -7.84
C SER A 308 -10.33 22.17 -6.54
N LEU A 309 -10.61 20.87 -6.64
CA LEU A 309 -10.84 20.01 -5.47
C LEU A 309 -9.57 19.84 -4.60
N LYS A 310 -8.39 20.05 -5.19
CA LYS A 310 -7.09 20.04 -4.48
C LYS A 310 -6.97 21.17 -3.45
N ASP A 311 -7.76 22.22 -3.59
CA ASP A 311 -7.76 23.35 -2.65
C ASP A 311 -8.63 23.08 -1.40
N TYR A 312 -9.37 21.96 -1.38
CA TYR A 312 -10.27 21.58 -0.29
C TYR A 312 -10.04 20.13 0.20
N PRO A 313 -8.83 19.77 0.63
CA PRO A 313 -8.48 18.41 1.02
C PRO A 313 -9.17 17.93 2.31
N THR A 314 -9.61 18.84 3.19
CA THR A 314 -10.18 18.47 4.50
C THR A 314 -11.60 18.98 4.71
N LEU A 315 -12.35 18.38 5.64
CA LEU A 315 -13.71 18.84 5.99
C LEU A 315 -13.72 20.29 6.51
N ARG A 316 -12.65 20.75 7.16
CA ARG A 316 -12.48 22.16 7.56
C ARG A 316 -12.42 23.10 6.36
N HIS A 317 -11.77 22.68 5.27
CA HIS A 317 -11.76 23.46 4.03
C HIS A 317 -13.16 23.56 3.42
N VAL A 318 -13.95 22.48 3.49
CA VAL A 318 -15.35 22.47 3.03
C VAL A 318 -16.24 23.37 3.90
N VAL A 319 -16.06 23.37 5.23
CA VAL A 319 -16.75 24.30 6.14
C VAL A 319 -16.42 25.75 5.80
N LYS A 320 -15.13 26.05 5.59
CA LYS A 320 -14.68 27.39 5.20
C LYS A 320 -15.21 27.82 3.82
N PHE A 321 -15.32 26.88 2.88
CA PHE A 321 -15.91 27.10 1.56
C PHE A 321 -17.38 27.54 1.66
N VAL A 322 -18.15 26.91 2.55
CA VAL A 322 -19.55 27.28 2.82
C VAL A 322 -19.66 28.66 3.46
N LEU A 323 -18.83 28.93 4.47
CA LEU A 323 -18.85 30.22 5.20
C LEU A 323 -18.42 31.41 4.32
N THR A 324 -17.53 31.18 3.35
CA THR A 324 -17.06 32.21 2.40
C THR A 324 -17.92 32.30 1.13
N GLY A 325 -19.01 31.54 1.06
CA GLY A 325 -19.99 31.61 -0.03
C GLY A 325 -19.45 31.21 -1.40
N GLY A 326 -18.35 30.43 -1.46
CA GLY A 326 -17.72 29.93 -2.68
C GLY A 326 -16.80 30.91 -3.42
N GLY A 327 -16.44 32.03 -2.79
CA GLY A 327 -15.63 33.08 -3.42
C GLY A 327 -14.54 33.62 -2.50
N SER A 328 -13.48 32.84 -2.26
CA SER A 328 -12.14 33.28 -1.85
C SER A 328 -11.21 32.06 -1.79
N THR A 329 -10.17 32.02 -2.61
CA THR A 329 -9.03 31.09 -2.41
C THR A 329 -8.31 31.46 -1.11
N PRO A 330 -8.08 30.53 -0.18
CA PRO A 330 -7.26 30.84 0.99
C PRO A 330 -5.79 30.95 0.57
N SER A 331 -5.24 32.17 0.60
CA SER A 331 -3.79 32.38 0.70
C SER A 331 -3.31 31.81 2.03
N ALA A 332 -2.29 30.95 1.99
CA ALA A 332 -1.52 30.60 3.18
C ALA A 332 -0.94 31.88 3.81
N ALA A 333 -1.05 32.00 5.13
CA ALA A 333 -0.37 33.00 5.93
C ALA A 333 0.39 32.30 7.08
N PRO A 334 1.52 32.86 7.53
CA PRO A 334 2.70 32.08 7.89
C PRO A 334 2.82 31.82 9.40
N ALA A 335 3.41 30.68 9.77
CA ALA A 335 4.08 30.51 11.06
C ALA A 335 5.55 30.93 10.93
N ALA A 336 6.03 31.67 11.92
CA ALA A 336 7.22 32.52 11.88
C ALA A 336 8.56 31.78 11.64
N SER A 337 9.40 32.38 10.80
CA SER A 337 10.83 32.10 10.68
C SER A 337 11.62 33.35 11.11
N VAL A 338 12.64 33.14 11.93
CA VAL A 338 13.57 34.16 12.44
C VAL A 338 14.77 34.27 11.48
N ALA A 339 15.22 35.51 11.27
CA ALA A 339 16.09 35.99 10.20
C ALA A 339 17.47 35.31 9.99
N PRO A 340 18.04 35.36 8.77
CA PRO A 340 19.48 35.28 8.53
C PRO A 340 20.14 36.68 8.50
N HIS A 341 21.39 36.73 8.96
CA HIS A 341 22.27 37.90 9.00
C HIS A 341 22.96 38.18 7.65
N SER A 342 23.29 39.47 7.46
CA SER A 342 23.99 40.15 6.36
C SER A 342 25.31 39.55 5.85
N ALA A 343 25.62 39.84 4.58
CA ALA A 343 26.92 40.35 4.15
C ALA A 343 26.78 41.23 2.87
N VAL A 344 27.64 42.24 2.77
CA VAL A 344 27.62 43.42 1.89
C VAL A 344 28.50 43.22 0.61
N PRO A 345 28.69 44.18 -0.32
CA PRO A 345 28.61 43.96 -1.78
C PRO A 345 29.92 44.26 -2.55
N MET A 346 29.97 43.97 -3.86
CA MET A 346 30.90 44.50 -4.89
C MET A 346 30.62 43.71 -6.19
N SER A 347 30.81 44.14 -7.43
CA SER A 347 31.03 45.40 -8.17
C SER A 347 30.82 45.03 -9.66
N THR A 348 30.76 46.02 -10.53
CA THR A 348 30.15 46.10 -11.87
C THR A 348 30.87 45.48 -13.09
N ALA A 349 30.04 45.18 -14.13
CA ALA A 349 30.25 45.29 -15.61
C ALA A 349 30.86 44.08 -16.39
N PRO A 350 30.72 44.00 -17.74
CA PRO A 350 29.50 44.15 -18.58
C PRO A 350 29.29 43.01 -19.63
N VAL A 351 28.12 43.06 -20.26
CA VAL A 351 27.50 42.28 -21.36
C VAL A 351 28.42 41.81 -22.52
N PRO A 352 28.08 40.70 -23.20
CA PRO A 352 28.02 40.74 -24.68
C PRO A 352 26.67 40.25 -25.26
N ALA A 353 26.35 40.86 -26.41
CA ALA A 353 25.13 40.74 -27.19
C ALA A 353 25.01 39.41 -27.97
N PRO A 354 23.82 39.05 -28.49
CA PRO A 354 23.56 37.75 -29.11
C PRO A 354 23.98 37.71 -30.58
N VAL A 355 24.50 36.57 -31.04
CA VAL A 355 24.77 36.30 -32.46
C VAL A 355 23.56 35.60 -33.07
N ALA A 356 23.09 36.17 -34.18
CA ALA A 356 21.90 35.80 -34.93
C ALA A 356 22.01 34.42 -35.61
N ALA A 357 20.89 33.68 -35.59
CA ALA A 357 20.65 32.51 -36.44
C ALA A 357 20.25 32.94 -37.86
N PRO A 358 20.59 32.16 -38.91
CA PRO A 358 20.10 32.41 -40.26
C PRO A 358 18.63 31.95 -40.43
N ALA A 359 17.88 32.72 -41.18
CA ALA A 359 16.48 32.50 -41.55
C ALA A 359 16.34 31.47 -42.71
N PRO A 360 15.11 30.98 -42.98
CA PRO A 360 14.85 29.68 -43.60
C PRO A 360 14.69 29.72 -45.13
N VAL A 361 14.91 28.58 -45.78
CA VAL A 361 14.42 28.31 -47.14
C VAL A 361 13.06 27.63 -47.08
N ALA A 362 12.09 28.27 -47.74
CA ALA A 362 10.69 27.88 -47.82
C ALA A 362 10.45 26.69 -48.77
N GLY A 363 9.59 25.77 -48.34
CA GLY A 363 8.91 24.75 -49.16
C GLY A 363 7.41 24.77 -48.85
N ALA A 364 6.59 24.58 -49.89
CA ALA A 364 5.18 24.96 -50.04
C ALA A 364 4.16 24.12 -49.20
N PRO A 365 2.85 24.46 -49.23
CA PRO A 365 1.97 24.51 -48.06
C PRO A 365 1.39 23.15 -47.66
N SER A 366 1.35 22.88 -46.36
CA SER A 366 0.40 21.96 -45.76
C SER A 366 -0.32 22.75 -44.68
N GLY A 367 -1.66 22.79 -44.76
CA GLY A 367 -2.50 23.80 -44.13
C GLY A 367 -2.11 24.09 -42.68
N SER A 368 -1.81 25.35 -42.37
CA SER A 368 -1.48 25.78 -41.01
C SER A 368 -2.70 25.56 -40.12
N ARG A 369 -2.75 24.40 -39.46
CA ARG A 369 -3.71 24.11 -38.41
C ARG A 369 -3.35 25.03 -37.25
N ASP A 370 -4.29 25.90 -36.88
CA ASP A 370 -4.09 26.82 -35.77
C ASP A 370 -3.98 26.03 -34.46
N GLU A 371 -2.84 26.14 -33.76
CA GLU A 371 -2.53 25.38 -32.54
C GLU A 371 -3.55 25.65 -31.43
N ALA A 372 -4.07 26.87 -31.33
CA ALA A 372 -5.10 27.22 -30.36
C ALA A 372 -6.42 26.50 -30.65
N THR A 373 -6.79 26.40 -31.92
CA THR A 373 -7.99 25.68 -32.36
C THR A 373 -7.86 24.17 -32.13
N VAL A 374 -6.73 23.56 -32.51
CA VAL A 374 -6.48 22.12 -32.29
C VAL A 374 -6.47 21.78 -30.80
N THR A 375 -5.81 22.61 -29.98
CA THR A 375 -5.75 22.41 -28.53
C THR A 375 -7.14 22.41 -27.91
N LYS A 376 -7.96 23.42 -28.25
CA LYS A 376 -9.33 23.53 -27.73
C LYS A 376 -10.19 22.32 -28.12
N GLU A 377 -10.00 21.81 -29.33
CA GLU A 377 -10.75 20.65 -29.80
C GLU A 377 -10.29 19.33 -29.19
N VAL A 378 -8.98 19.12 -29.03
CA VAL A 378 -8.44 17.93 -28.34
C VAL A 378 -8.94 17.89 -26.90
N VAL A 379 -8.87 19.01 -26.19
CA VAL A 379 -9.38 19.12 -24.81
C VAL A 379 -10.89 18.85 -24.76
N ALA A 380 -11.69 19.46 -25.66
CA ALA A 380 -13.13 19.23 -25.72
C ALA A 380 -13.49 17.75 -26.00
N LEU A 381 -12.74 17.11 -26.91
CA LEU A 381 -12.95 15.71 -27.27
C LEU A 381 -12.61 14.75 -26.13
N VAL A 382 -11.54 15.04 -25.37
CA VAL A 382 -11.18 14.29 -24.16
C VAL A 382 -12.24 14.50 -23.08
N THR A 383 -12.66 15.74 -22.83
CA THR A 383 -13.74 16.05 -21.87
C THR A 383 -15.05 15.31 -22.18
N GLU A 384 -15.46 15.26 -23.45
CA GLU A 384 -16.67 14.55 -23.86
C GLU A 384 -16.56 13.02 -23.64
N LYS A 385 -15.38 12.44 -23.86
CA LYS A 385 -15.19 10.98 -23.83
C LYS A 385 -14.81 10.42 -22.47
N THR A 386 -14.06 11.16 -21.68
CA THR A 386 -13.61 10.72 -20.35
C THR A 386 -14.46 11.29 -19.23
N GLY A 387 -15.24 12.35 -19.51
CA GLY A 387 -15.97 13.10 -18.51
C GLY A 387 -15.10 14.01 -17.64
N TYR A 388 -13.80 14.14 -17.94
CA TYR A 388 -12.92 15.07 -17.24
C TYR A 388 -13.30 16.52 -17.60
N PRO A 389 -13.48 17.41 -16.62
CA PRO A 389 -13.64 18.83 -16.89
C PRO A 389 -12.43 19.35 -17.69
N ALA A 390 -12.66 20.23 -18.67
CA ALA A 390 -11.61 20.74 -19.55
C ALA A 390 -10.47 21.42 -18.78
N GLU A 391 -10.80 21.99 -17.62
CA GLU A 391 -9.90 22.64 -16.69
C GLU A 391 -8.97 21.70 -15.91
N MET A 392 -9.27 20.38 -15.87
CA MET A 392 -8.41 19.37 -15.23
C MET A 392 -7.41 18.72 -16.21
N LEU A 393 -7.56 19.00 -17.52
CA LEU A 393 -6.75 18.40 -18.57
C LEU A 393 -5.57 19.31 -18.91
N GLU A 394 -4.51 19.24 -18.11
CA GLU A 394 -3.25 19.91 -18.44
C GLU A 394 -2.55 19.21 -19.61
N LEU A 395 -1.97 19.99 -20.51
CA LEU A 395 -1.44 19.46 -21.78
C LEU A 395 -0.16 18.61 -21.61
N ASP A 396 0.58 18.85 -20.52
CA ASP A 396 1.85 18.20 -20.23
C ASP A 396 1.74 17.00 -19.29
N LEU A 397 0.55 16.74 -18.73
CA LEU A 397 0.31 15.57 -17.89
C LEU A 397 0.29 14.29 -18.72
N ASP A 398 0.81 13.23 -18.13
CA ASP A 398 0.79 11.90 -18.72
C ASP A 398 -0.65 11.37 -18.72
N MET A 399 -1.12 10.99 -19.91
CA MET A 399 -2.48 10.52 -20.10
C MET A 399 -2.74 9.23 -19.32
N GLU A 400 -1.76 8.33 -19.21
CA GLU A 400 -1.91 7.04 -18.52
C GLU A 400 -1.59 7.16 -17.01
N ALA A 401 -0.45 7.77 -16.68
CA ALA A 401 0.07 7.81 -15.31
C ALA A 401 -0.60 8.88 -14.43
N ASP A 402 -0.98 10.03 -15.00
CA ASP A 402 -1.51 11.15 -14.24
C ASP A 402 -3.03 11.33 -14.43
N LEU A 403 -3.50 11.21 -15.67
CA LEU A 403 -4.92 11.39 -16.01
C LEU A 403 -5.72 10.09 -16.01
N GLY A 404 -5.09 8.93 -15.83
CA GLY A 404 -5.78 7.63 -15.81
C GLY A 404 -6.54 7.29 -17.10
N ILE A 405 -6.25 7.97 -18.20
CA ILE A 405 -6.80 7.73 -19.53
C ILE A 405 -6.07 6.51 -20.10
N ASP A 406 -6.82 5.42 -20.23
CA ASP A 406 -6.28 4.16 -20.74
C ASP A 406 -5.80 4.27 -22.20
N THR A 407 -4.91 3.34 -22.60
CA THR A 407 -4.33 3.30 -23.95
C THR A 407 -5.35 3.05 -25.07
N VAL A 408 -6.55 2.52 -24.76
CA VAL A 408 -7.62 2.30 -25.73
C VAL A 408 -8.33 3.62 -26.03
N LYS A 409 -8.62 4.42 -25.01
CA LYS A 409 -9.18 5.76 -25.12
C LYS A 409 -8.21 6.72 -25.79
N GLN A 410 -6.91 6.58 -25.52
CA GLN A 410 -5.86 7.30 -26.23
C GLN A 410 -5.83 6.95 -27.73
N ALA A 411 -5.96 5.66 -28.08
CA ALA A 411 -6.03 5.21 -29.46
C ALA A 411 -7.31 5.69 -30.18
N GLU A 412 -8.46 5.63 -29.50
CA GLU A 412 -9.74 6.18 -29.99
C GLU A 412 -9.65 7.68 -30.24
N LEU A 413 -9.05 8.44 -29.31
CA LEU A 413 -8.81 9.88 -29.43
C LEU A 413 -7.97 10.20 -30.67
N ILE A 414 -6.85 9.51 -30.85
CA ILE A 414 -5.98 9.66 -32.02
C ILE A 414 -6.71 9.26 -33.30
N GLY A 415 -7.55 8.21 -33.28
CA GLY A 415 -8.38 7.80 -34.41
C GLY A 415 -9.37 8.88 -34.83
N MET A 416 -10.13 9.43 -33.89
CA MET A 416 -11.10 10.51 -34.14
C MET A 416 -10.42 11.78 -34.67
N LEU A 417 -9.25 12.12 -34.13
CA LEU A 417 -8.47 13.25 -34.62
C LEU A 417 -7.92 13.00 -36.03
N ARG A 418 -7.58 11.76 -36.40
CA ARG A 418 -7.15 11.44 -37.77
C ARG A 418 -8.30 11.55 -38.76
N ASP A 419 -9.47 11.04 -38.42
CA ASP A 419 -10.66 11.14 -39.25
C ASP A 419 -11.09 12.59 -39.43
N LYS A 420 -11.02 13.39 -38.35
CA LYS A 420 -11.44 14.81 -38.36
C LYS A 420 -10.46 15.71 -39.12
N TYR A 421 -9.17 15.42 -39.05
CA TYR A 421 -8.12 16.23 -39.68
C TYR A 421 -7.52 15.59 -40.94
N ASP A 422 -8.14 14.57 -41.52
CA ASP A 422 -7.69 13.86 -42.74
C ASP A 422 -6.19 13.47 -42.68
N ILE A 423 -5.78 12.87 -41.55
CA ILE A 423 -4.39 12.44 -41.33
C ILE A 423 -4.22 10.99 -41.83
N ALA A 424 -3.27 10.79 -42.74
CA ALA A 424 -3.01 9.50 -43.36
C ALA A 424 -2.71 8.38 -42.35
N LYS A 425 -3.15 7.15 -42.66
CA LYS A 425 -3.03 6.04 -41.72
C LYS A 425 -1.60 5.48 -41.69
N SER A 426 -0.77 5.87 -40.71
CA SER A 426 0.54 5.24 -40.50
C SER A 426 0.40 3.88 -39.79
N GLU A 427 0.97 2.81 -40.37
CA GLU A 427 0.94 1.44 -39.83
C GLU A 427 1.91 1.21 -38.65
N ASN A 428 2.88 2.13 -38.45
CA ASN A 428 3.91 2.05 -37.40
C ASN A 428 3.70 3.06 -36.26
N LEU A 429 2.47 3.48 -35.96
CA LEU A 429 2.23 4.43 -34.88
C LEU A 429 2.26 3.72 -33.50
N SER A 430 3.28 4.02 -32.69
CA SER A 430 3.37 3.56 -31.30
C SER A 430 2.73 4.59 -30.37
N LEU A 431 1.74 4.18 -29.57
CA LEU A 431 1.08 5.05 -28.59
C LEU A 431 2.02 5.53 -27.48
N LYS A 432 3.15 4.82 -27.28
CA LYS A 432 4.20 5.18 -26.32
C LYS A 432 4.92 6.48 -26.69
N ASP A 433 4.85 6.89 -27.95
CA ASP A 433 5.50 8.12 -28.43
C ASP A 433 4.60 9.36 -28.18
N TYR A 434 3.38 9.16 -27.67
CA TYR A 434 2.40 10.22 -27.43
C TYR A 434 1.82 10.23 -26.00
N PRO A 435 2.65 10.23 -24.95
CA PRO A 435 2.19 10.07 -23.57
C PRO A 435 1.32 11.22 -23.06
N THR A 436 1.37 12.41 -23.66
CA THR A 436 0.63 13.59 -23.18
C THR A 436 -0.28 14.20 -24.25
N LEU A 437 -1.28 14.99 -23.83
CA LEU A 437 -2.16 15.72 -24.76
C LEU A 437 -1.39 16.68 -25.67
N ARG A 438 -0.28 17.26 -25.20
CA ARG A 438 0.64 18.08 -26.03
C ARG A 438 1.27 17.26 -27.15
N HIS A 439 1.62 16.00 -26.91
CA HIS A 439 2.14 15.13 -27.97
C HIS A 439 1.07 14.83 -29.02
N VAL A 440 -0.18 14.60 -28.60
CA VAL A 440 -1.32 14.40 -29.51
C VAL A 440 -1.62 15.66 -30.33
N ILE A 441 -1.58 16.84 -29.71
CA ILE A 441 -1.74 18.13 -30.41
C ILE A 441 -0.62 18.32 -31.44
N LYS A 442 0.64 18.08 -31.06
CA LYS A 442 1.79 18.13 -31.99
C LYS A 442 1.66 17.13 -33.13
N PHE A 443 1.16 15.92 -32.87
CA PHE A 443 0.88 14.92 -33.89
C PHE A 443 -0.13 15.41 -34.94
N VAL A 444 -1.21 16.06 -34.46
CA VAL A 444 -2.22 16.66 -35.34
C VAL A 444 -1.66 17.85 -36.10
N LEU A 445 -0.83 18.70 -35.48
CA LEU A 445 -0.19 19.83 -36.15
C LEU A 445 0.84 19.40 -37.21
N ALA A 446 1.56 18.30 -36.97
CA ALA A 446 2.55 17.74 -37.89
C ALA A 446 1.93 16.87 -39.02
N GLY A 447 0.60 16.80 -39.11
CA GLY A 447 -0.11 16.03 -40.14
C GLY A 447 0.17 14.53 -40.08
N GLY A 448 0.49 13.98 -38.90
CA GLY A 448 0.83 12.57 -38.72
C GLY A 448 2.30 12.20 -38.98
N SER A 449 3.17 13.19 -39.19
CA SER A 449 4.62 12.99 -39.30
C SER A 449 5.24 12.84 -37.91
N THR A 450 6.07 11.82 -37.69
CA THR A 450 6.78 11.62 -36.43
C THR A 450 7.75 12.78 -36.15
N PRO A 451 7.79 13.36 -34.93
CA PRO A 451 8.77 14.37 -34.60
C PRO A 451 10.18 13.76 -34.48
N SER A 452 11.17 14.38 -35.12
CA SER A 452 12.59 14.13 -34.87
C SER A 452 12.96 14.61 -33.46
N ALA A 453 13.43 13.70 -32.61
CA ALA A 453 13.91 14.04 -31.27
C ALA A 453 15.20 14.88 -31.30
N ALA A 454 15.27 15.92 -30.46
CA ALA A 454 16.50 16.62 -30.09
C ALA A 454 16.91 16.21 -28.66
N PRO A 455 18.21 16.22 -28.33
CA PRO A 455 18.81 15.18 -27.49
C PRO A 455 18.76 15.49 -25.99
N ALA A 456 18.42 14.46 -25.19
CA ALA A 456 18.92 14.32 -23.82
C ALA A 456 20.30 13.63 -23.87
N ALA A 457 21.23 14.11 -23.06
CA ALA A 457 22.65 13.75 -23.09
C ALA A 457 22.91 12.23 -23.02
N SER A 458 23.69 11.71 -23.99
CA SER A 458 24.19 10.33 -24.01
C SER A 458 25.62 10.25 -23.44
N VAL A 459 25.87 9.31 -22.54
CA VAL A 459 27.20 8.68 -22.40
C VAL A 459 27.23 7.47 -23.34
N ALA A 460 28.26 7.40 -24.16
CA ALA A 460 28.32 6.64 -25.39
C ALA A 460 28.67 5.15 -25.22
N HIS A 461 28.13 4.30 -26.11
CA HIS A 461 28.82 3.09 -26.61
C HIS A 461 28.65 2.93 -28.12
N HIS A 462 29.77 2.61 -28.77
CA HIS A 462 29.92 2.48 -30.23
C HIS A 462 29.33 1.16 -30.76
N PRO A 463 28.85 1.14 -32.02
CA PRO A 463 28.33 -0.04 -32.70
C PRO A 463 29.43 -0.80 -33.46
N GLY A 464 29.28 -2.13 -33.56
CA GLY A 464 30.17 -2.99 -34.35
C GLY A 464 29.41 -4.09 -35.09
N SER A 465 29.01 -3.77 -36.32
CA SER A 465 28.83 -4.60 -37.52
C SER A 465 28.40 -6.07 -37.42
N VAL A 466 27.26 -6.34 -38.07
CA VAL A 466 26.83 -7.65 -38.59
C VAL A 466 27.80 -8.14 -39.66
N THR A 467 28.23 -9.40 -39.58
CA THR A 467 28.69 -10.19 -40.74
C THR A 467 28.12 -11.59 -40.64
N THR A 468 27.38 -12.01 -41.65
CA THR A 468 26.86 -13.37 -41.85
C THR A 468 27.93 -14.25 -42.50
N VAL A 469 28.26 -15.42 -41.92
CA VAL A 469 28.79 -16.59 -42.64
C VAL A 469 28.28 -17.88 -41.97
N THR A 470 28.08 -18.89 -42.81
CA THR A 470 27.38 -20.19 -42.77
C THR A 470 27.88 -21.27 -41.78
N GLU A 471 27.02 -22.28 -41.60
CA GLU A 471 27.15 -23.52 -40.79
C GLU A 471 28.46 -24.31 -40.98
N ASP A 472 29.03 -24.80 -39.87
CA ASP A 472 29.63 -26.15 -39.77
C ASP A 472 29.61 -26.65 -38.31
N GLU A 473 29.46 -27.96 -38.13
CA GLU A 473 29.13 -28.67 -36.87
C GLU A 473 30.40 -29.28 -36.23
N ALA A 474 30.82 -28.81 -35.05
CA ALA A 474 31.81 -29.47 -34.17
C ALA A 474 31.74 -28.95 -32.70
N PRO A 475 32.21 -29.71 -31.69
CA PRO A 475 31.58 -29.79 -30.37
C PRO A 475 31.89 -28.64 -29.39
N ARG A 476 30.89 -28.30 -28.56
CA ARG A 476 30.88 -27.24 -27.53
C ARG A 476 32.09 -27.27 -26.58
N PRO A 477 32.82 -26.16 -26.42
CA PRO A 477 33.52 -25.85 -25.18
C PRO A 477 32.53 -25.31 -24.15
N GLN A 478 32.66 -25.77 -22.92
CA GLN A 478 31.85 -25.38 -21.76
C GLN A 478 32.07 -23.88 -21.47
N ALA A 479 31.06 -23.05 -21.71
CA ALA A 479 31.13 -21.62 -21.41
C ALA A 479 30.89 -21.36 -19.92
N ALA A 480 31.81 -20.60 -19.30
CA ALA A 480 31.61 -19.96 -18.01
C ALA A 480 30.34 -19.09 -18.01
N PRO A 481 29.70 -18.85 -16.85
CA PRO A 481 28.46 -18.08 -16.80
C PRO A 481 28.71 -16.66 -17.30
N VAL A 482 28.08 -16.33 -18.43
CA VAL A 482 28.01 -14.96 -18.94
C VAL A 482 26.98 -14.22 -18.09
N ALA A 483 27.41 -13.18 -17.40
CA ALA A 483 26.52 -12.26 -16.71
C ALA A 483 25.63 -11.57 -17.75
N ASP A 484 24.31 -11.71 -17.62
CA ASP A 484 23.34 -11.00 -18.46
C ASP A 484 23.31 -9.52 -18.01
N GLU A 485 24.01 -8.64 -18.73
CA GLU A 485 24.12 -7.19 -18.47
C GLU A 485 22.78 -6.41 -18.60
N ARG A 486 21.63 -7.08 -18.60
CA ARG A 486 20.29 -6.45 -18.76
C ARG A 486 19.59 -6.09 -17.45
N PHE A 487 20.19 -6.40 -16.29
CA PHE A 487 19.60 -6.09 -14.99
C PHE A 487 20.67 -5.59 -14.01
N SER A 488 20.62 -4.31 -13.68
CA SER A 488 21.31 -3.77 -12.51
C SER A 488 20.47 -4.06 -11.28
N THR A 489 20.82 -5.10 -10.52
CA THR A 489 20.40 -5.21 -9.13
C THR A 489 21.14 -4.15 -8.33
N TRP A 490 20.41 -3.18 -7.79
CA TRP A 490 21.00 -2.24 -6.85
C TRP A 490 21.29 -2.99 -5.56
N ALA A 491 22.56 -3.23 -5.29
CA ALA A 491 23.01 -3.72 -3.99
C ALA A 491 22.98 -2.55 -3.00
N LEU A 492 22.51 -2.80 -1.78
CA LEU A 492 22.79 -1.90 -0.67
C LEU A 492 24.30 -2.01 -0.38
N GLU A 493 25.00 -0.89 -0.56
CA GLU A 493 26.41 -0.79 -0.23
C GLU A 493 26.56 0.10 1.01
N ALA A 494 27.21 -0.44 2.04
CA ALA A 494 27.66 0.35 3.17
C ALA A 494 28.79 1.27 2.69
N TYR A 495 28.75 2.54 3.08
CA TYR A 495 29.84 3.48 2.84
C TYR A 495 30.29 4.03 4.19
N ASP A 496 31.59 4.28 4.30
CA ASP A 496 32.16 4.81 5.52
C ASP A 496 31.81 6.28 5.72
N ARG A 497 31.59 6.67 6.97
CA ARG A 497 31.45 8.08 7.36
C ARG A 497 32.19 8.39 8.65
N PRO A 498 32.55 9.67 8.87
CA PRO A 498 33.10 10.09 10.14
C PRO A 498 32.14 9.81 11.30
N ALA A 499 32.69 9.43 12.45
CA ALA A 499 31.95 9.31 13.69
C ALA A 499 31.32 10.67 14.09
N PRO A 500 30.15 10.67 14.74
CA PRO A 500 29.53 11.91 15.22
C PRO A 500 30.46 12.66 16.18
N ALA A 501 30.71 13.95 15.90
CA ALA A 501 31.59 14.79 16.73
C ALA A 501 30.88 15.48 17.92
N GLY A 502 29.58 15.24 18.09
CA GLY A 502 28.76 15.88 19.11
C GLY A 502 28.62 15.04 20.38
N THR A 503 28.66 15.68 21.56
CA THR A 503 28.27 15.05 22.82
C THR A 503 26.76 15.27 23.04
N PRO A 504 25.95 14.21 23.12
CA PRO A 504 24.53 14.34 23.40
C PRO A 504 24.31 14.96 24.79
N LYS A 505 23.29 15.80 24.91
CA LYS A 505 22.85 16.40 26.17
C LYS A 505 21.36 16.15 26.33
N PHE A 506 20.97 15.62 27.47
CA PHE A 506 19.57 15.28 27.74
C PHE A 506 19.02 16.13 28.89
N ASP A 507 17.74 16.44 28.81
CA ASP A 507 17.03 17.21 29.83
C ASP A 507 16.43 16.28 30.89
N LYS A 508 16.76 16.50 32.17
CA LYS A 508 16.19 15.74 33.30
C LYS A 508 14.68 15.96 33.46
N ALA A 509 14.14 17.06 32.96
CA ALA A 509 12.70 17.30 32.97
C ALA A 509 11.95 16.38 31.99
N ARG A 510 12.67 15.82 31.00
CA ARG A 510 12.13 14.91 29.98
C ARG A 510 12.87 13.57 29.98
N PRO A 511 12.48 12.62 30.86
CA PRO A 511 13.19 11.35 30.97
C PRO A 511 13.19 10.55 29.67
N VAL A 512 14.28 9.81 29.45
CA VAL A 512 14.43 8.86 28.34
C VAL A 512 13.98 7.48 28.81
N LEU A 513 13.17 6.79 28.01
CA LEU A 513 12.77 5.42 28.30
C LEU A 513 13.68 4.44 27.57
N VAL A 514 14.25 3.48 28.29
CA VAL A 514 15.05 2.39 27.72
C VAL A 514 14.24 1.11 27.76
N LEU A 515 13.72 0.69 26.61
CA LEU A 515 12.94 -0.54 26.49
C LEU A 515 13.87 -1.74 26.41
N SER A 516 13.69 -2.71 27.30
CA SER A 516 14.47 -3.94 27.28
C SER A 516 13.65 -5.13 27.76
N ALA A 517 13.95 -6.31 27.22
CA ALA A 517 13.46 -7.56 27.78
C ALA A 517 14.27 -8.00 29.03
N ASP A 518 15.53 -7.54 29.14
CA ASP A 518 16.43 -7.79 30.26
C ASP A 518 16.94 -6.46 30.87
N PRO A 519 16.63 -6.15 32.14
CA PRO A 519 17.12 -4.93 32.81
C PRO A 519 18.64 -4.75 32.78
N GLU A 520 19.43 -5.83 32.78
CA GLU A 520 20.90 -5.74 32.76
C GLU A 520 21.42 -5.17 31.43
N LEU A 521 20.75 -5.45 30.32
CA LEU A 521 21.09 -4.88 29.01
C LEU A 521 20.69 -3.40 28.88
N ALA A 522 19.70 -2.96 29.64
CA ALA A 522 19.30 -1.54 29.67
C ALA A 522 20.25 -0.68 30.51
N LYS A 523 20.90 -1.26 31.53
CA LYS A 523 21.73 -0.54 32.49
C LYS A 523 22.82 0.33 31.84
N PRO A 524 23.62 -0.15 30.87
CA PRO A 524 24.64 0.68 30.21
C PRO A 524 24.05 1.91 29.49
N PHE A 525 22.85 1.79 28.91
CA PHE A 525 22.16 2.90 28.24
C PHE A 525 21.61 3.90 29.25
N VAL A 526 21.06 3.42 30.37
CA VAL A 526 20.63 4.28 31.48
C VAL A 526 21.81 5.09 32.05
N ASP A 527 22.93 4.41 32.31
CA ASP A 527 24.14 5.02 32.85
C ASP A 527 24.73 6.04 31.85
N ALA A 528 24.69 5.74 30.55
CA ALA A 528 25.16 6.66 29.50
C ALA A 528 24.29 7.91 29.35
N VAL A 529 22.96 7.81 29.44
CA VAL A 529 22.06 8.98 29.46
C VAL A 529 22.30 9.84 30.70
N ALA A 530 22.51 9.20 31.86
CA ALA A 530 22.82 9.91 33.11
C ALA A 530 24.16 10.65 33.03
N ALA A 531 25.20 10.02 32.44
CA ALA A 531 26.50 10.66 32.20
C ALA A 531 26.40 11.85 31.23
N ALA A 532 25.48 11.80 30.28
CA ALA A 532 25.14 12.90 29.38
C ALA A 532 24.20 13.97 30.00
N GLY A 533 23.97 13.90 31.32
CA GLY A 533 23.24 14.91 32.09
C GLY A 533 21.73 14.71 32.19
N GLY A 534 21.18 13.64 31.60
CA GLY A 534 19.75 13.34 31.60
C GLY A 534 19.27 12.46 32.76
N GLU A 535 18.01 12.05 32.66
CA GLU A 535 17.42 10.96 33.45
C GLU A 535 16.92 9.90 32.47
N ALA A 536 17.24 8.63 32.73
CA ALA A 536 16.72 7.50 31.97
C ALA A 536 16.09 6.46 32.89
N VAL A 537 15.06 5.79 32.38
CA VAL A 537 14.34 4.75 33.11
C VAL A 537 14.29 3.49 32.26
N ALA A 538 14.85 2.40 32.76
CA ALA A 538 14.72 1.09 32.15
C ALA A 538 13.28 0.58 32.34
N VAL A 539 12.64 0.18 31.25
CA VAL A 539 11.28 -0.35 31.25
C VAL A 539 11.28 -1.75 30.66
N LYS A 540 10.77 -2.71 31.43
CA LYS A 540 10.63 -4.09 30.96
C LYS A 540 9.54 -4.18 29.89
N SER A 541 9.90 -4.67 28.72
CA SER A 541 8.99 -4.89 27.59
C SER A 541 8.19 -6.20 27.71
N ASP A 542 7.40 -6.57 26.69
CA ASP A 542 6.42 -7.68 26.66
C ASP A 542 5.03 -7.31 27.23
N TRP A 543 4.41 -6.27 26.66
CA TRP A 543 3.05 -5.87 27.05
C TRP A 543 1.99 -6.49 26.14
N PRO A 544 0.93 -7.08 26.71
CA PRO A 544 -0.10 -7.77 25.94
C PRO A 544 -1.13 -6.83 25.32
N ALA A 545 -1.15 -5.54 25.68
CA ALA A 545 -2.12 -4.56 25.21
C ALA A 545 -1.64 -3.13 25.44
N LEU A 546 -2.29 -2.16 24.79
CA LEU A 546 -1.94 -0.75 24.85
C LEU A 546 -2.12 -0.17 26.27
N GLU A 547 -3.19 -0.55 26.97
CA GLU A 547 -3.52 -0.06 28.31
C GLU A 547 -2.45 -0.48 29.33
N LYS A 548 -1.89 -1.69 29.17
CA LYS A 548 -0.80 -2.17 30.01
C LYS A 548 0.51 -1.44 29.70
N ALA A 549 0.80 -1.20 28.42
CA ALA A 549 1.94 -0.40 28.00
C ALA A 549 1.84 1.01 28.60
N GLU A 550 0.68 1.66 28.45
CA GLU A 550 0.42 2.99 28.98
C GLU A 550 0.61 3.08 30.50
N ALA A 551 0.00 2.17 31.27
CA ALA A 551 0.16 2.15 32.72
C ALA A 551 1.63 2.03 33.16
N VAL A 552 2.41 1.18 32.47
CA VAL A 552 3.83 0.98 32.77
C VAL A 552 4.67 2.22 32.39
N LEU A 553 4.46 2.76 31.18
CA LEU A 553 5.22 3.89 30.65
C LEU A 553 4.93 5.19 31.43
N ARG A 554 3.66 5.48 31.73
CA ARG A 554 3.24 6.66 32.51
C ARG A 554 3.80 6.62 33.93
N LYS A 555 3.75 5.44 34.57
CA LYS A 555 4.39 5.20 35.87
C LYS A 555 5.90 5.41 35.83
N ALA A 556 6.58 4.89 34.80
CA ALA A 556 8.02 5.06 34.62
C ALA A 556 8.41 6.54 34.46
N LEU A 557 7.61 7.29 33.71
CA LEU A 557 7.81 8.73 33.49
C LEU A 557 7.43 9.59 34.71
N LYS A 558 6.67 9.06 35.68
CA LYS A 558 6.05 9.81 36.79
C LYS A 558 5.20 10.97 36.26
N GLU A 559 4.44 10.71 35.20
CA GLU A 559 3.60 11.69 34.47
C GLU A 559 4.38 12.87 33.82
N ARG A 560 5.71 12.79 33.72
CA ARG A 560 6.52 13.78 32.98
C ARG A 560 6.52 13.49 31.48
N PRO A 561 6.68 14.52 30.62
CA PRO A 561 6.81 14.33 29.18
C PRO A 561 8.06 13.52 28.84
N CYS A 562 7.96 12.60 27.89
CA CYS A 562 9.10 11.79 27.44
C CYS A 562 10.09 12.63 26.62
N GLY A 563 11.39 12.40 26.84
CA GLY A 563 12.48 13.03 26.08
C GLY A 563 12.95 12.19 24.89
N GLY A 564 12.75 10.88 24.95
CA GLY A 564 13.12 9.98 23.87
C GLY A 564 12.98 8.52 24.26
N LEU A 565 13.09 7.67 23.25
CA LEU A 565 12.98 6.22 23.38
C LEU A 565 14.28 5.57 22.91
N ILE A 566 14.80 4.65 23.70
CA ILE A 566 15.91 3.78 23.30
C ILE A 566 15.39 2.35 23.40
N ASP A 567 15.34 1.63 22.29
CA ASP A 567 14.97 0.23 22.28
C ASP A 567 16.21 -0.65 22.15
N VAL A 568 16.40 -1.52 23.14
CA VAL A 568 17.49 -2.51 23.18
C VAL A 568 16.95 -3.93 23.29
N THR A 569 15.66 -4.12 22.97
CA THR A 569 14.97 -5.41 23.11
C THR A 569 15.52 -6.48 22.18
N SER A 570 16.15 -6.08 21.07
CA SER A 570 16.77 -7.00 20.11
C SER A 570 18.11 -7.58 20.60
N LEU A 571 18.66 -7.07 21.71
CA LEU A 571 19.94 -7.52 22.26
C LEU A 571 19.85 -8.84 23.06
N THR A 572 18.65 -9.38 23.31
CA THR A 572 18.49 -10.57 24.18
C THR A 572 18.64 -11.92 23.48
N ASP A 573 18.59 -12.01 22.15
CA ASP A 573 18.46 -13.31 21.46
C ASP A 573 19.28 -13.39 20.14
N PHE A 574 20.56 -13.78 20.24
CA PHE A 574 21.49 -13.96 19.11
C PHE A 574 21.43 -15.33 18.42
N ALA A 575 20.73 -16.31 18.99
CA ALA A 575 21.02 -17.72 18.68
C ALA A 575 20.06 -18.40 17.70
N ALA A 576 19.04 -17.73 17.17
CA ALA A 576 18.04 -18.37 16.32
C ALA A 576 18.28 -18.09 14.84
N ASN A 577 18.78 -19.10 14.09
CA ASN A 577 18.61 -19.12 12.64
C ASN A 577 17.11 -19.13 12.33
N ALA A 578 16.66 -18.18 11.50
CA ALA A 578 15.29 -18.04 11.02
C ALA A 578 14.69 -19.37 10.51
N GLU A 579 15.51 -20.23 9.91
CA GLU A 579 15.10 -21.51 9.33
C GLU A 579 14.79 -22.58 10.39
N THR A 580 15.29 -22.42 11.61
CA THR A 580 15.18 -23.42 12.69
C THR A 580 14.40 -22.93 13.91
N GLN A 581 13.96 -21.67 13.92
CA GLN A 581 13.26 -21.09 15.06
C GLN A 581 11.84 -21.66 15.20
N ALA A 582 11.49 -22.11 16.41
CA ALA A 582 10.13 -22.53 16.71
C ALA A 582 9.18 -21.31 16.69
N PRO A 583 7.93 -21.43 16.16
CA PRO A 583 6.99 -20.31 16.08
C PRO A 583 6.72 -19.60 17.41
N ALA A 584 6.73 -20.32 18.54
CA ALA A 584 6.54 -19.74 19.86
C ALA A 584 7.68 -18.81 20.29
N GLU A 585 8.92 -19.12 19.91
CA GLU A 585 10.08 -18.27 20.20
C GLU A 585 10.08 -17.02 19.30
N PHE A 586 9.61 -17.15 18.05
CA PHE A 586 9.40 -15.99 17.19
C PHE A 586 8.32 -15.05 17.75
N ASP A 587 7.15 -15.59 18.14
CA ASP A 587 6.07 -14.78 18.74
C ASP A 587 6.54 -14.05 20.00
N LYS A 588 7.29 -14.74 20.86
CA LYS A 588 7.89 -14.17 22.07
C LYS A 588 8.89 -13.05 21.75
N ALA A 589 9.78 -13.24 20.77
CA ALA A 589 10.72 -12.19 20.33
C ALA A 589 9.96 -10.98 19.73
N TYR A 590 8.95 -11.24 18.92
CA TYR A 590 8.10 -10.21 18.31
C TYR A 590 7.32 -9.39 19.36
N ARG A 591 6.75 -10.07 20.37
CA ARG A 591 6.04 -9.40 21.48
C ARG A 591 6.97 -8.54 22.33
N ARG A 592 8.17 -9.04 22.62
CA ARG A 592 9.18 -8.35 23.44
C ARG A 592 9.78 -7.13 22.76
N GLY A 593 10.02 -7.18 21.46
CA GLY A 593 10.63 -6.07 20.73
C GLY A 593 9.62 -5.28 19.90
N PRO A 594 9.39 -5.66 18.63
CA PRO A 594 8.60 -4.87 17.67
C PRO A 594 7.26 -4.41 18.20
N ARG A 595 6.50 -5.31 18.84
CA ARG A 595 5.20 -4.97 19.42
C ARG A 595 5.34 -3.97 20.56
N SER A 596 6.30 -4.17 21.45
CA SER A 596 6.50 -3.29 22.61
C SER A 596 6.96 -1.89 22.16
N LEU A 597 7.89 -1.80 21.20
CA LEU A 597 8.27 -0.53 20.60
C LEU A 597 7.08 0.18 19.94
N PHE A 598 6.28 -0.55 19.15
CA PHE A 598 5.07 0.00 18.54
C PHE A 598 4.09 0.55 19.59
N LEU A 599 3.81 -0.22 20.66
CA LEU A 599 2.92 0.21 21.73
C LEU A 599 3.48 1.45 22.46
N ALA A 600 4.78 1.49 22.73
CA ALA A 600 5.42 2.64 23.36
C ALA A 600 5.34 3.90 22.49
N ALA A 601 5.68 3.77 21.20
CA ALA A 601 5.59 4.88 20.25
C ALA A 601 4.15 5.38 20.10
N LYS A 602 3.17 4.47 20.04
CA LYS A 602 1.75 4.81 19.99
C LYS A 602 1.27 5.54 21.25
N THR A 603 1.66 5.07 22.44
CA THR A 603 1.31 5.71 23.72
C THR A 603 1.93 7.11 23.86
N LEU A 604 3.16 7.29 23.33
CA LEU A 604 3.96 8.49 23.50
C LEU A 604 3.99 9.39 22.25
N ALA A 605 3.09 9.18 21.30
CA ALA A 605 3.13 9.83 19.99
C ALA A 605 3.18 11.37 20.09
N LYS A 606 2.43 11.95 21.04
CA LYS A 606 2.42 13.41 21.28
C LYS A 606 3.76 13.91 21.82
N GLU A 607 4.36 13.17 22.75
CA GLU A 607 5.65 13.50 23.36
C GLU A 607 6.81 13.30 22.39
N LEU A 608 6.73 12.28 21.52
CA LEU A 608 7.70 11.99 20.47
C LEU A 608 7.62 12.99 19.30
N ALA A 609 6.47 13.60 19.06
CA ALA A 609 6.34 14.71 18.10
C ALA A 609 6.93 16.03 18.61
N ALA A 610 7.22 16.14 19.91
CA ALA A 610 7.76 17.37 20.49
C ALA A 610 9.22 17.62 20.04
N PRO A 611 9.62 18.88 19.80
CA PRO A 611 10.97 19.22 19.35
C PRO A 611 12.07 18.62 20.24
N GLY A 612 13.10 18.08 19.60
CA GLY A 612 14.25 17.46 20.27
C GLY A 612 13.97 16.08 20.86
N ALA A 613 12.79 15.49 20.64
CA ALA A 613 12.56 14.09 20.92
C ALA A 613 13.35 13.20 19.95
N PHE A 614 13.70 12.00 20.40
CA PHE A 614 14.42 11.02 19.58
C PHE A 614 13.93 9.59 19.83
N CYS A 615 14.18 8.72 18.86
CA CYS A 615 13.99 7.28 18.99
C CYS A 615 15.22 6.56 18.42
N VAL A 616 15.94 5.82 19.26
CA VAL A 616 17.07 4.99 18.84
C VAL A 616 16.69 3.53 19.00
N VAL A 617 16.89 2.75 17.95
CA VAL A 617 16.66 1.31 17.94
C VAL A 617 18.01 0.64 17.76
N VAL A 618 18.38 -0.21 18.71
CA VAL A 618 19.70 -0.84 18.74
C VAL A 618 19.57 -2.30 18.33
N THR A 619 20.38 -2.71 17.35
CA THR A 619 20.44 -4.07 16.83
C THR A 619 21.89 -4.59 16.81
N LYS A 620 22.03 -5.91 16.65
CA LYS A 620 23.32 -6.60 16.52
C LYS A 620 23.25 -7.61 15.39
N ALA A 621 23.06 -7.12 14.18
CA ALA A 621 22.92 -7.90 12.96
C ALA A 621 24.24 -7.96 12.15
N GLY A 622 25.37 -7.57 12.73
CA GLY A 622 26.67 -7.62 12.07
C GLY A 622 27.40 -6.29 11.94
N GLY A 623 26.80 -5.20 12.44
CA GLY A 623 27.36 -3.86 12.29
C GLY A 623 27.08 -3.25 10.91
N ASP A 624 26.24 -3.90 10.10
CA ASP A 624 25.86 -3.51 8.75
C ASP A 624 24.41 -3.89 8.42
N HIS A 625 23.58 -4.08 9.45
CA HIS A 625 22.16 -4.51 9.34
C HIS A 625 21.99 -5.86 8.63
N GLY A 626 23.01 -6.71 8.61
CA GLY A 626 22.96 -8.04 7.99
C GLY A 626 23.13 -8.03 6.47
N CYS A 627 23.69 -6.94 5.89
CA CYS A 627 23.88 -6.82 4.44
C CYS A 627 25.01 -7.73 3.92
N THR A 628 26.12 -7.79 4.64
CA THR A 628 27.31 -8.59 4.32
C THR A 628 27.67 -9.59 5.41
N SER A 629 27.17 -9.39 6.63
CA SER A 629 27.40 -10.27 7.77
C SER A 629 26.91 -11.69 7.52
N THR A 630 27.77 -12.67 7.81
CA THR A 630 27.42 -14.09 7.83
C THR A 630 26.93 -14.56 9.21
N VAL A 631 26.83 -13.64 10.18
CA VAL A 631 26.42 -13.99 11.54
C VAL A 631 24.90 -14.13 11.57
N ALA A 632 24.42 -15.26 12.11
CA ALA A 632 22.99 -15.45 12.32
C ALA A 632 22.47 -14.43 13.34
N PHE A 633 21.36 -13.76 13.01
CA PHE A 633 20.66 -12.86 13.91
C PHE A 633 19.16 -13.16 13.89
N SER A 634 18.47 -12.77 14.96
CA SER A 634 17.01 -12.94 15.06
C SER A 634 16.29 -12.11 13.98
N PRO A 635 15.39 -12.70 13.16
CA PRO A 635 14.61 -11.94 12.19
C PRO A 635 13.79 -10.79 12.80
N ALA A 636 13.43 -10.90 14.09
CA ALA A 636 12.75 -9.83 14.81
C ALA A 636 13.61 -8.55 14.88
N ALA A 637 14.95 -8.66 14.90
CA ALA A 637 15.83 -7.50 14.86
C ALA A 637 15.66 -6.71 13.55
N GLY A 638 15.52 -7.38 12.40
CA GLY A 638 15.25 -6.72 11.12
C GLY A 638 13.92 -5.95 11.11
N SER A 639 12.90 -6.44 11.81
CA SER A 639 11.63 -5.71 11.95
C SER A 639 11.74 -4.43 12.79
N MET A 640 12.74 -4.32 13.68
CA MET A 640 13.00 -3.10 14.45
C MET A 640 13.45 -1.95 13.54
N THR A 641 14.33 -2.23 12.59
CA THR A 641 14.78 -1.26 11.58
C THR A 641 13.62 -0.81 10.68
N GLY A 642 12.74 -1.73 10.30
CA GLY A 642 11.51 -1.41 9.57
C GLY A 642 10.58 -0.47 10.35
N LEU A 643 10.36 -0.75 11.63
CA LEU A 643 9.54 0.10 12.50
C LEU A 643 10.16 1.48 12.73
N ALA A 644 11.49 1.56 12.84
CA ALA A 644 12.23 2.83 12.89
C ALA A 644 11.93 3.70 11.66
N LYS A 645 11.98 3.11 10.46
CA LYS A 645 11.68 3.81 9.21
C LYS A 645 10.23 4.29 9.14
N ALA A 646 9.29 3.50 9.65
CA ALA A 646 7.89 3.91 9.76
C ALA A 646 7.73 5.12 10.69
N LEU A 647 8.31 5.06 11.90
CA LEU A 647 8.27 6.17 12.87
C LEU A 647 8.88 7.46 12.31
N ALA A 648 10.00 7.36 11.58
CA ALA A 648 10.64 8.52 10.96
C ALA A 648 9.76 9.19 9.89
N ARG A 649 8.91 8.41 9.20
CA ARG A 649 7.96 8.94 8.20
C ARG A 649 6.69 9.50 8.85
N GLU A 650 6.18 8.82 9.87
CA GLU A 650 4.95 9.20 10.57
C GLU A 650 5.14 10.44 11.47
N ILE A 651 6.34 10.61 12.04
CA ILE A 651 6.66 11.74 12.93
C ILE A 651 7.89 12.46 12.38
N PRO A 652 7.74 13.39 11.41
CA PRO A 652 8.87 14.05 10.76
C PRO A 652 9.76 14.89 11.68
N THR A 653 9.24 15.28 12.85
CA THR A 653 9.99 16.04 13.87
C THR A 653 10.83 15.17 14.80
N LEU A 654 10.65 13.85 14.76
CA LEU A 654 11.35 12.89 15.61
C LEU A 654 12.70 12.51 14.99
N THR A 655 13.79 12.67 15.75
CA THR A 655 15.09 12.15 15.33
C THR A 655 15.10 10.63 15.51
N VAL A 656 15.11 9.86 14.41
CA VAL A 656 15.15 8.40 14.45
C VAL A 656 16.48 7.85 13.97
N ARG A 657 17.03 6.86 14.70
CA ARG A 657 18.24 6.12 14.33
C ARG A 657 18.03 4.62 14.54
N ALA A 658 18.35 3.82 13.53
CA ALA A 658 18.54 2.38 13.67
C ALA A 658 20.05 2.11 13.66
N VAL A 659 20.60 1.75 14.83
CA VAL A 659 22.03 1.60 15.05
C VAL A 659 22.35 0.13 15.22
N ASP A 660 23.07 -0.42 14.27
CA ASP A 660 23.47 -1.83 14.26
C ASP A 660 24.92 -2.00 14.68
N PHE A 661 25.19 -3.03 15.46
CA PHE A 661 26.51 -3.32 16.00
C PHE A 661 26.99 -4.73 15.64
N ASP A 662 28.31 -4.90 15.67
CA ASP A 662 28.88 -6.24 15.68
C ASP A 662 28.35 -7.06 16.88
N PRO A 663 28.04 -8.36 16.72
CA PRO A 663 27.55 -9.21 17.80
C PRO A 663 28.46 -9.25 19.04
N THR A 664 29.77 -9.05 18.86
CA THR A 664 30.78 -9.01 19.93
C THR A 664 30.89 -7.65 20.62
N ALA A 665 30.18 -6.62 20.14
CA ALA A 665 30.23 -5.28 20.72
C ALA A 665 29.75 -5.27 22.19
N GLU A 666 30.55 -4.62 23.03
CA GLU A 666 30.27 -4.48 24.46
C GLU A 666 29.11 -3.50 24.71
N PRO A 667 28.16 -3.81 25.61
CA PRO A 667 27.00 -2.95 25.89
C PRO A 667 27.31 -1.49 26.25
N ALA A 668 28.40 -1.23 26.96
CA ALA A 668 28.82 0.13 27.28
C ALA A 668 29.25 0.94 26.05
N TYR A 669 29.95 0.29 25.11
CA TYR A 669 30.34 0.90 23.84
C TYR A 669 29.10 1.17 22.97
N MET A 670 28.21 0.18 22.86
CA MET A 670 26.95 0.36 22.12
C MET A 670 26.13 1.53 22.63
N ALA A 671 26.02 1.67 23.96
CA ALA A 671 25.33 2.80 24.57
C ALA A 671 25.94 4.14 24.15
N GLN A 672 27.26 4.30 24.28
CA GLN A 672 27.93 5.56 23.91
C GLN A 672 27.75 5.89 22.42
N ALA A 673 27.97 4.92 21.54
CA ALA A 673 27.82 5.09 20.10
C ALA A 673 26.37 5.40 19.70
N ALA A 674 25.39 4.64 20.21
CA ALA A 674 23.97 4.85 19.93
C ALA A 674 23.48 6.24 20.39
N LEU A 675 23.95 6.71 21.55
CA LEU A 675 23.63 8.04 22.05
C LEU A 675 24.29 9.15 21.20
N ALA A 676 25.53 8.95 20.71
CA ALA A 676 26.20 9.91 19.83
C ALA A 676 25.42 10.13 18.52
N GLU A 677 24.71 9.10 18.02
CA GLU A 677 23.89 9.19 16.82
C GLU A 677 22.67 10.11 16.96
N THR A 678 22.22 10.39 18.19
CA THR A 678 21.10 11.31 18.45
C THR A 678 21.41 12.76 18.10
N VAL A 679 22.70 13.13 18.06
CA VAL A 679 23.19 14.47 17.72
C VAL A 679 23.97 14.50 16.40
N SER A 680 23.96 13.39 15.65
CA SER A 680 24.59 13.35 14.34
C SER A 680 23.85 14.26 13.36
N ALA A 681 24.60 15.12 12.65
CA ALA A 681 24.07 15.98 11.59
C ALA A 681 23.71 15.20 10.32
N ASP A 682 24.11 13.92 10.23
CA ASP A 682 23.75 13.05 9.12
C ASP A 682 22.25 12.70 9.18
N PRO A 683 21.45 12.99 8.15
CA PRO A 683 20.02 12.68 8.17
C PRO A 683 19.73 11.17 8.01
N ARG A 684 20.71 10.36 7.63
CA ARG A 684 20.51 8.93 7.37
C ARG A 684 20.16 8.18 8.66
N LEU A 685 19.14 7.32 8.54
CA LEU A 685 18.53 6.62 9.67
C LEU A 685 19.31 5.36 10.06
N GLU A 686 19.76 4.59 9.07
CA GLU A 686 20.47 3.33 9.28
C GLU A 686 21.96 3.59 9.41
N VAL A 687 22.52 3.18 10.54
CA VAL A 687 23.94 3.33 10.85
C VAL A 687 24.46 2.00 11.35
N GLY A 688 25.60 1.57 10.82
CA GLY A 688 26.35 0.43 11.31
C GLY A 688 27.61 0.89 12.04
N TRP A 689 27.92 0.26 13.18
CA TRP A 689 29.17 0.44 13.90
C TRP A 689 29.93 -0.89 13.91
N GLN A 690 31.08 -0.90 13.23
CA GLN A 690 32.03 -2.01 13.22
C GLN A 690 33.15 -1.69 14.22
N ASN A 691 33.60 -2.70 14.98
CA ASN A 691 34.68 -2.58 15.97
C ASN A 691 36.06 -2.49 15.32
#